data_AF-A0A1X1Z2D8-F1
#
_entry.id   AF-A0A1X1Z2D8-F1
#
_cell.length_a   1.000
_cell.length_b   1.000
_cell.length_c   1.000
_cell.angle_alpha   90.00
_cell.angle_beta   90.00
_cell.angle_gamma   90.00
#
_symmetry.space_group_name_H-M   'P 1'
#
loop_
_entity.id
_entity.type
_entity.pdbx_description
1 polymer ?
#
loop_
_entity_poly.entity_id
_entity_poly.type
_entity_poly.pdbx_seq_one_letter_code
_entity_poly.pdbx_strand_id
1 'polypeptide(L)'
;MSRQRGPRKSKSARRRLAGAGAAVGTFLAVGLTPATGPARADELDFDWLIDLFTPVAGVSAETDPFDSAAWFDQLFYEPLHTSIQAWITSPLGEQINDGINQLVGAYVIGNGQDGTFENPNGGAGGLWFGDGGDGFDQLDAGLAGGNGGAAGMFGDGGAGGDGGPGADGGIGGAGGWFMGNGGVGGAGGIGFDDVAAGIGGAGGDAIAWLFGNGGEGGIGGTGATGATGAEGFTGGDGGLGGNGGAGGASFAQYGDGGRGGAGGSGGAGGAGGAGLDGIDAILAGAAGGDGGDGMQGGNGGAGGRGGNGGAGGASLGDGHGGAGGDGGNAGNGGTGGNGAAGSNAVTAGASGGNGGNGMQGGKGGIGGNGGDGGASAHGIAGQQGVGGNGGNGGDGGAPGDGGRGGDGNAANPNGGRGGNGGQVGIGGLGGAGGIGSVQGIDGVAGSVSTARAGNGGAGGNGFNAVTPGANGGNGGAGGTGSLHGNGGDGGKGGNGANGANGNPVVNNGNAGNGGNGGKGGAGGNSLGDGNGGKGGAGGNAGNGGRGSDQSQLPPSATLPGSGGNGGKGGAGGAGGSSTTAHGPGTGNGGAGGAGGAGGNGGGNGIATLDVANNVQYGSGGDGGAGGVGGNGGLGDTGALGGGTGFDGGNGGAGGSGGAGGSAYAGNPAIGEHGRFGTNGNGGAGANGGTGGGGGTGGAGVDSAGGTGGNGGNGGAAGDGGSPGSGFYAQPGINRAPVGIGGVGGKGGAAGAGGAGGVGDTGFNGGTGGNGGVGGAGGDGGSATGTYYAQGSSGGNGGNGGAGGNAGAGGAGGVDALAGTGGNAGAGGRGGDGGDGGDSTLTGTNVHGGAAGDGGNGGRAGSVAVGGGGARGGDGGDGGDGGLGGAVGSNGANGAGGDGGAGSGGLPAGERGGPDGPVNVTIPLYLQSGGISPIVYISINGGPPVPVQIDTGSTGLTILNSAVGNPGGLGDVLLSGNASYAGLGSNSYAYQTYSTTVGFCDKVACSGDLVTDPTGVNVIAPGSNALMTQYFNQYGIVGVLGIGPNNGYAGTSTIISALPGALNQGVLIDEQTGQVIFGPNPLDPETSVSGSPYVDTMISINGAPPVAVTTSIDSGGMYGSIPQSLMPQLGVGSQVPAGTVISVYNSDGSVLLYSYTTTNNGPYVTSGGAANSGYYPFSVNPVYIDYRPSGYGATIISR
;
A
#
# COMPACT_ATOMS: atom_id res chain seq x y z
N MET A 1 2.23 -17.92 25.73
CA MET A 1 3.02 -17.68 26.96
C MET A 1 2.10 -17.08 28.02
N SER A 2 2.11 -17.65 29.22
CA SER A 2 1.21 -17.30 30.33
C SER A 2 1.68 -16.05 31.08
N ARG A 3 0.73 -15.25 31.58
CA ARG A 3 0.82 -14.55 32.87
C ARG A 3 -0.59 -14.19 33.37
N GLN A 4 -0.91 -14.74 34.54
CA GLN A 4 -2.12 -14.50 35.33
C GLN A 4 -2.16 -13.07 35.87
N ARG A 5 -3.37 -12.48 35.98
CA ARG A 5 -3.94 -11.97 37.24
C ARG A 5 -5.42 -11.55 37.05
N GLY A 6 -6.25 -11.91 38.03
CA GLY A 6 -7.72 -12.04 37.95
C GLY A 6 -8.56 -10.75 37.91
N PRO A 7 -9.90 -10.90 37.85
CA PRO A 7 -10.84 -9.79 37.81
C PRO A 7 -11.23 -9.36 39.24
N ARG A 8 -11.18 -8.07 39.55
CA ARG A 8 -11.75 -7.53 40.79
C ARG A 8 -12.99 -6.70 40.47
N LYS A 9 -14.15 -7.32 40.73
CA LYS A 9 -15.41 -6.62 41.02
C LYS A 9 -15.24 -5.83 42.32
N SER A 10 -15.41 -4.52 42.30
CA SER A 10 -15.57 -3.71 43.50
C SER A 10 -17.06 -3.47 43.76
N LYS A 11 -17.61 -4.20 44.74
CA LYS A 11 -18.85 -3.83 45.43
C LYS A 11 -18.49 -2.71 46.40
N SER A 12 -19.05 -1.51 46.24
CA SER A 12 -19.04 -0.52 47.33
C SER A 12 -20.21 -0.85 48.27
N ALA A 13 -19.86 -1.52 49.37
CA ALA A 13 -20.75 -1.80 50.48
C ALA A 13 -20.74 -0.60 51.43
N ARG A 14 -21.94 -0.13 51.80
CA ARG A 14 -22.17 0.71 52.97
C ARG A 14 -21.43 0.12 54.17
N ARG A 15 -20.64 0.93 54.86
CA ARG A 15 -20.22 0.66 56.23
C ARG A 15 -20.15 1.97 57.01
N ARG A 16 -21.12 2.12 57.91
CA ARG A 16 -21.02 2.94 59.12
C ARG A 16 -19.82 2.41 59.92
N LEU A 17 -18.95 3.29 60.42
CA LEU A 17 -18.27 3.07 61.69
C LEU A 17 -17.79 4.40 62.30
N ALA A 18 -18.10 4.51 63.58
CA ALA A 18 -17.81 5.59 64.50
C ALA A 18 -16.37 5.55 65.08
N GLY A 19 -15.97 6.66 65.72
CA GLY A 19 -14.85 6.78 66.66
C GLY A 19 -14.56 8.27 66.91
N ALA A 20 -15.15 8.94 67.90
CA ALA A 20 -14.94 8.88 69.35
C ALA A 20 -13.67 9.63 69.84
N GLY A 21 -13.91 10.71 70.60
CA GLY A 21 -12.92 11.43 71.43
C GLY A 21 -13.66 12.41 72.35
N ALA A 22 -13.48 12.26 73.66
CA ALA A 22 -14.37 12.70 74.74
C ALA A 22 -14.02 14.08 75.37
N ALA A 23 -14.99 14.72 76.03
CA ALA A 23 -14.90 15.17 77.44
C ALA A 23 -16.26 15.73 77.92
N VAL A 24 -16.88 15.10 78.93
CA VAL A 24 -17.01 15.56 80.34
C VAL A 24 -17.99 16.74 80.50
N GLY A 25 -19.13 16.45 81.13
CA GLY A 25 -20.24 17.40 81.28
C GLY A 25 -20.20 18.26 82.53
N THR A 26 -21.25 19.06 82.69
CA THR A 26 -22.04 19.18 83.94
C THR A 26 -23.18 20.17 83.69
N PHE A 27 -24.42 19.73 83.93
CA PHE A 27 -25.54 20.62 84.26
C PHE A 27 -25.58 20.71 85.79
N LEU A 28 -25.50 21.92 86.36
CA LEU A 28 -25.77 22.12 87.78
C LEU A 28 -27.01 23.02 87.96
N ALA A 29 -27.90 22.52 88.79
CA ALA A 29 -29.24 23.01 89.08
C ALA A 29 -29.25 24.34 89.85
N VAL A 30 -30.28 25.15 89.57
CA VAL A 30 -30.71 26.29 90.38
C VAL A 30 -31.44 25.79 91.63
N GLY A 31 -31.04 26.27 92.82
CA GLY A 31 -31.69 25.90 94.08
C GLY A 31 -31.41 26.84 95.26
N LEU A 32 -32.41 27.68 95.55
CA LEU A 32 -32.90 28.16 96.87
C LEU A 32 -32.18 29.26 97.69
N THR A 33 -33.00 30.26 98.04
CA THR A 33 -32.94 31.42 98.97
C THR A 33 -32.86 31.05 100.48
N PRO A 34 -32.90 31.96 101.51
CA PRO A 34 -32.69 33.44 101.62
C PRO A 34 -31.79 33.89 102.83
N ALA A 35 -31.35 35.17 102.90
CA ALA A 35 -31.42 36.05 104.10
C ALA A 35 -30.68 37.42 103.98
N THR A 36 -31.47 38.50 104.16
CA THR A 36 -31.18 39.84 104.75
C THR A 36 -30.19 40.82 104.09
N GLY A 37 -30.70 41.99 103.65
CA GLY A 37 -29.98 43.13 103.03
C GLY A 37 -29.28 44.10 104.02
N PRO A 38 -29.03 45.41 103.70
CA PRO A 38 -29.49 46.21 102.55
C PRO A 38 -28.39 46.98 101.73
N ALA A 39 -28.78 47.39 100.51
CA ALA A 39 -28.45 48.57 99.67
C ALA A 39 -27.06 49.27 99.79
N ARG A 40 -26.31 49.64 98.73
CA ARG A 40 -26.64 50.32 97.45
C ARG A 40 -25.50 50.11 96.41
N ALA A 41 -25.85 50.30 95.13
CA ALA A 41 -25.07 50.60 93.91
C ALA A 41 -23.53 50.54 93.95
N ASP A 42 -22.93 49.69 93.10
CA ASP A 42 -22.00 50.10 92.03
C ASP A 42 -21.73 48.92 91.06
N GLU A 43 -21.80 49.26 89.77
CA GLU A 43 -21.22 48.63 88.56
C GLU A 43 -21.56 47.17 88.21
N LEU A 44 -22.46 47.03 87.23
CA LEU A 44 -22.70 45.80 86.47
C LEU A 44 -21.55 45.60 85.49
N ASP A 45 -20.67 44.67 85.83
CA ASP A 45 -19.60 44.17 85.00
C ASP A 45 -20.16 43.43 83.77
N PHE A 46 -19.64 43.76 82.58
CA PHE A 46 -20.06 43.22 81.29
C PHE A 46 -19.30 41.94 80.91
N ASP A 47 -18.75 41.21 81.87
CA ASP A 47 -17.97 39.98 81.63
C ASP A 47 -18.78 38.84 80.98
N TRP A 48 -20.12 38.85 81.08
CA TRP A 48 -20.99 37.94 80.30
C TRP A 48 -21.02 38.26 78.80
N LEU A 49 -20.67 39.50 78.43
CA LEU A 49 -20.59 39.95 77.04
C LEU A 49 -19.25 39.53 76.40
N ILE A 50 -18.19 39.28 77.18
CA ILE A 50 -16.85 38.92 76.66
C ILE A 50 -16.67 37.40 76.49
N ASP A 51 -17.28 36.56 77.32
CA ASP A 51 -17.20 35.09 77.17
C ASP A 51 -18.12 34.55 76.05
N LEU A 52 -18.94 35.42 75.45
CA LEU A 52 -19.65 35.18 74.19
C LEU A 52 -18.70 35.30 72.97
N PHE A 53 -17.54 35.95 73.12
CA PHE A 53 -16.54 36.16 72.07
C PHE A 53 -15.27 35.30 72.22
N THR A 54 -15.21 34.37 73.18
CA THR A 54 -14.12 33.39 73.26
C THR A 54 -14.43 32.21 72.33
N PRO A 55 -13.62 31.93 71.30
CA PRO A 55 -13.93 30.87 70.34
C PRO A 55 -13.82 29.51 71.04
N VAL A 56 -14.95 28.83 71.22
CA VAL A 56 -14.97 27.41 71.58
C VAL A 56 -14.33 26.64 70.42
N ALA A 57 -13.24 25.94 70.72
CA ALA A 57 -12.52 25.12 69.76
C ALA A 57 -13.45 24.03 69.19
N GLY A 58 -13.96 24.25 67.98
CA GLY A 58 -14.88 23.35 67.30
C GLY A 58 -15.65 23.96 66.13
N VAL A 59 -15.72 25.29 66.01
CA VAL A 59 -16.34 25.95 64.85
C VAL A 59 -15.41 25.88 63.63
N SER A 60 -15.81 25.07 62.64
CA SER A 60 -15.17 25.04 61.32
C SER A 60 -15.41 26.37 60.60
N ALA A 61 -14.34 26.92 60.04
CA ALA A 61 -14.27 28.23 59.39
C ALA A 61 -15.24 28.41 58.21
N GLU A 62 -16.07 29.45 58.27
CA GLU A 62 -16.37 30.45 57.20
C GLU A 62 -17.50 31.38 57.68
N THR A 63 -17.22 32.36 58.53
CA THR A 63 -18.11 33.53 58.71
C THR A 63 -17.27 34.79 58.79
N ASP A 64 -17.60 35.78 57.96
CA ASP A 64 -17.05 37.13 58.10
C ASP A 64 -17.62 37.73 59.40
N PRO A 65 -16.78 38.19 60.36
CA PRO A 65 -17.23 38.63 61.69
C PRO A 65 -18.17 39.85 61.72
N PHE A 66 -18.64 40.34 60.56
CA PHE A 66 -19.55 41.47 60.43
C PHE A 66 -20.89 41.14 59.76
N ASP A 67 -21.20 39.87 59.47
CA ASP A 67 -22.52 39.46 58.95
C ASP A 67 -23.57 39.35 60.07
N SER A 68 -24.44 40.37 60.14
CA SER A 68 -25.45 40.52 61.18
C SER A 68 -26.65 39.57 61.07
N ALA A 69 -26.85 38.91 59.93
CA ALA A 69 -27.87 37.88 59.76
C ALA A 69 -27.30 36.50 60.16
N ALA A 70 -26.11 36.15 59.67
CA ALA A 70 -25.48 34.86 59.96
C ALA A 70 -25.16 34.65 61.44
N TRP A 71 -24.66 35.67 62.16
CA TRP A 71 -24.41 35.52 63.59
C TRP A 71 -25.71 35.37 64.41
N PHE A 72 -26.80 36.04 64.01
CA PHE A 72 -28.08 36.01 64.72
C PHE A 72 -28.75 34.66 64.52
N ASP A 73 -28.67 34.12 63.30
CA ASP A 73 -29.14 32.78 62.97
C ASP A 73 -28.43 31.72 63.84
N GLN A 74 -27.09 31.68 63.80
CA GLN A 74 -26.30 30.62 64.45
C GLN A 74 -26.25 30.70 65.97
N LEU A 75 -26.24 31.92 66.55
CA LEU A 75 -26.05 32.11 67.99
C LEU A 75 -27.37 32.33 68.76
N PHE A 76 -28.45 32.73 68.09
CA PHE A 76 -29.70 33.08 68.75
C PHE A 76 -30.92 32.33 68.20
N TYR A 77 -31.17 32.38 66.89
CA TYR A 77 -32.38 31.79 66.32
C TYR A 77 -32.32 30.25 66.35
N GLU A 78 -31.26 29.63 65.84
CA GLU A 78 -31.15 28.17 65.73
C GLU A 78 -31.22 27.45 67.10
N PRO A 79 -30.53 27.91 68.17
CA PRO A 79 -30.69 27.29 69.49
C PRO A 79 -32.09 27.45 70.08
N LEU A 80 -32.75 28.59 69.83
CA LEU A 80 -34.11 28.87 70.27
C LEU A 80 -35.12 28.00 69.52
N HIS A 81 -35.02 27.95 68.19
CA HIS A 81 -35.83 27.12 67.31
C HIS A 81 -35.70 25.64 67.68
N THR A 82 -34.47 25.13 67.79
CA THR A 82 -34.21 23.74 68.24
C THR A 82 -34.87 23.44 69.58
N SER A 83 -34.83 24.38 70.53
CA SER A 83 -35.44 24.20 71.85
C SER A 83 -36.97 24.20 71.79
N ILE A 84 -37.56 25.04 70.93
CA ILE A 84 -39.00 25.07 70.66
C ILE A 84 -39.45 23.78 69.98
N GLN A 85 -38.69 23.29 68.99
CA GLN A 85 -38.99 22.04 68.29
C GLN A 85 -38.91 20.84 69.22
N ALA A 86 -37.84 20.74 70.03
CA ALA A 86 -37.70 19.70 71.03
C ALA A 86 -38.84 19.70 72.07
N TRP A 87 -39.41 20.87 72.39
CA TRP A 87 -40.61 20.96 73.22
C TRP A 87 -41.86 20.47 72.49
N ILE A 88 -42.13 21.01 71.30
CA ILE A 88 -43.32 20.73 70.49
C ILE A 88 -43.49 19.23 70.23
N THR A 89 -42.39 18.53 69.92
CA THR A 89 -42.41 17.09 69.59
C THR A 89 -42.18 16.18 70.80
N SER A 90 -42.12 16.71 72.03
CA SER A 90 -41.95 15.88 73.22
C SER A 90 -43.28 15.30 73.70
N PRO A 91 -43.34 14.07 74.25
CA PRO A 91 -44.59 13.48 74.73
C PRO A 91 -45.33 14.29 75.81
N LEU A 92 -44.58 15.06 76.62
CA LEU A 92 -45.16 15.99 77.60
C LEU A 92 -45.62 17.29 76.94
N GLY A 93 -44.84 17.82 76.01
CA GLY A 93 -45.18 19.01 75.23
C GLY A 93 -46.44 18.81 74.43
N GLU A 94 -46.58 17.71 73.68
CA GLU A 94 -47.80 17.38 72.90
C GLU A 94 -49.07 17.41 73.77
N GLN A 95 -49.05 16.79 74.95
CA GLN A 95 -50.20 16.78 75.86
C GLN A 95 -50.57 18.18 76.36
N ILE A 96 -49.56 19.00 76.67
CA ILE A 96 -49.75 20.38 77.15
C ILE A 96 -50.24 21.27 76.00
N ASN A 97 -49.63 21.14 74.82
CA ASN A 97 -49.96 21.90 73.62
C ASN A 97 -51.40 21.59 73.17
N ASP A 98 -51.83 20.33 73.18
CA ASP A 98 -53.21 19.93 72.89
C ASP A 98 -54.21 20.56 73.86
N GLY A 99 -53.87 20.60 75.15
CA GLY A 99 -54.66 21.30 76.16
C GLY A 99 -54.77 22.80 75.90
N ILE A 100 -53.67 23.45 75.50
CA ILE A 100 -53.62 24.88 75.15
C ILE A 100 -54.40 25.17 73.87
N ASN A 101 -54.24 24.36 72.83
CA ASN A 101 -54.95 24.50 71.55
C ASN A 101 -56.47 24.34 71.73
N GLN A 102 -56.91 23.38 72.54
CA GLN A 102 -58.33 23.21 72.88
C GLN A 102 -58.88 24.38 73.71
N LEU A 103 -58.07 24.91 74.65
CA LEU A 103 -58.47 26.04 75.48
C LEU A 103 -58.61 27.34 74.68
N VAL A 104 -57.69 27.58 73.74
CA VAL A 104 -57.70 28.76 72.87
C VAL A 104 -58.69 28.62 71.71
N GLY A 105 -59.07 27.38 71.37
CA GLY A 105 -59.99 27.08 70.27
C GLY A 105 -59.37 27.30 68.89
N ALA A 106 -58.04 27.36 68.81
CA ALA A 106 -57.26 27.55 67.60
C ALA A 106 -55.96 26.75 67.69
N TYR A 107 -55.40 26.38 66.53
CA TYR A 107 -54.09 25.74 66.45
C TYR A 107 -53.00 26.80 66.67
N VAL A 108 -52.52 26.92 67.92
CA VAL A 108 -51.61 28.00 68.33
C VAL A 108 -50.21 27.50 68.66
N ILE A 109 -50.04 26.24 69.09
CA ILE A 109 -48.75 25.61 69.34
C ILE A 109 -48.71 24.23 68.69
N GLY A 110 -47.76 24.02 67.77
CA GLY A 110 -47.56 22.76 67.07
C GLY A 110 -47.11 22.97 65.62
N ASN A 111 -46.40 22.00 65.06
CA ASN A 111 -45.95 22.07 63.67
C ASN A 111 -47.11 21.75 62.71
N GLY A 112 -47.03 22.32 61.51
CA GLY A 112 -47.91 21.94 60.41
C GLY A 112 -47.74 20.47 60.05
N GLN A 113 -48.81 19.85 59.56
CA GLN A 113 -48.72 18.48 59.06
C GLN A 113 -48.02 18.47 57.71
N ASP A 114 -47.05 17.59 57.54
CA ASP A 114 -46.44 17.37 56.23
C ASP A 114 -47.48 16.88 55.22
N GLY A 115 -47.29 17.27 53.97
CA GLY A 115 -48.11 16.85 52.85
C GLY A 115 -48.08 15.33 52.68
N THR A 116 -49.16 14.81 52.10
CA THR A 116 -49.26 13.41 51.69
C THR A 116 -49.50 13.33 50.19
N PHE A 117 -49.38 12.12 49.62
CA PHE A 117 -49.70 11.89 48.21
C PHE A 117 -51.08 12.44 47.80
N GLU A 118 -52.11 12.27 48.64
CA GLU A 118 -53.47 12.77 48.38
C GLU A 118 -53.68 14.26 48.69
N ASN A 119 -52.90 14.84 49.61
CA ASN A 119 -52.94 16.26 49.97
C ASN A 119 -51.50 16.80 49.97
N PRO A 120 -50.96 17.16 48.80
CA PRO A 120 -49.52 17.36 48.66
C PRO A 120 -48.96 18.53 49.46
N ASN A 121 -49.75 19.56 49.74
CA ASN A 121 -49.25 20.74 50.43
C ASN A 121 -49.12 20.50 51.94
N GLY A 122 -48.05 21.01 52.52
CA GLY A 122 -47.87 21.08 53.95
C GLY A 122 -48.89 22.02 54.62
N GLY A 123 -49.32 21.63 55.82
CA GLY A 123 -50.20 22.42 56.67
C GLY A 123 -49.46 23.59 57.33
N ALA A 124 -50.19 24.62 57.73
CA ALA A 124 -49.60 25.74 58.47
C ALA A 124 -49.23 25.34 59.91
N GLY A 125 -48.17 25.92 60.43
CA GLY A 125 -47.77 25.83 61.84
C GLY A 125 -48.75 26.56 62.77
N GLY A 126 -48.63 26.28 64.07
CA GLY A 126 -49.41 26.93 65.11
C GLY A 126 -49.16 28.44 65.15
N LEU A 127 -50.21 29.24 65.33
CA LEU A 127 -50.17 30.71 65.27
C LEU A 127 -49.06 31.37 66.12
N TRP A 128 -48.66 30.76 67.24
CA TRP A 128 -47.62 31.29 68.12
C TRP A 128 -46.28 30.59 67.97
N PHE A 129 -46.27 29.26 68.01
CA PHE A 129 -45.05 28.46 67.94
C PHE A 129 -45.29 27.23 67.07
N GLY A 130 -44.46 27.06 66.07
CA GLY A 130 -44.46 25.87 65.23
C GLY A 130 -44.07 26.19 63.80
N ASP A 131 -43.41 25.21 63.20
CA ASP A 131 -42.96 25.27 61.82
C ASP A 131 -44.12 24.93 60.89
N GLY A 132 -44.02 25.37 59.64
CA GLY A 132 -44.87 24.85 58.58
C GLY A 132 -44.56 23.38 58.30
N GLY A 133 -45.56 22.60 57.90
CA GLY A 133 -45.33 21.23 57.42
C GLY A 133 -44.67 21.24 56.05
N ASP A 134 -43.88 20.21 55.76
CA ASP A 134 -43.22 20.08 54.46
C ASP A 134 -44.22 19.71 53.36
N GLY A 135 -43.96 20.11 52.13
CA GLY A 135 -44.67 19.64 50.95
C GLY A 135 -44.30 18.20 50.61
N PHE A 136 -45.23 17.48 49.96
CA PHE A 136 -45.01 16.11 49.52
C PHE A 136 -44.22 16.04 48.22
N ASP A 137 -43.18 15.21 48.19
CA ASP A 137 -42.39 14.89 47.00
C ASP A 137 -43.17 13.96 46.06
N GLN A 138 -43.42 14.42 44.84
CA GLN A 138 -44.10 13.62 43.84
C GLN A 138 -43.14 12.65 43.14
N LEU A 139 -43.54 11.38 43.01
CA LEU A 139 -42.84 10.39 42.19
C LEU A 139 -43.50 10.16 40.83
N ASP A 140 -44.78 10.51 40.70
CA ASP A 140 -45.56 10.31 39.49
C ASP A 140 -45.32 11.44 38.48
N ALA A 141 -45.16 11.05 37.22
CA ALA A 141 -44.86 11.99 36.14
C ALA A 141 -45.99 13.03 35.95
N GLY A 142 -45.59 14.29 35.74
CA GLY A 142 -46.49 15.42 35.48
C GLY A 142 -47.18 16.00 36.71
N LEU A 143 -46.91 15.48 37.92
CA LEU A 143 -47.47 16.02 39.16
C LEU A 143 -46.45 16.94 39.86
N ALA A 144 -46.87 18.17 40.13
CA ALA A 144 -46.04 19.17 40.82
C ALA A 144 -45.88 18.84 42.30
N GLY A 145 -44.72 19.20 42.84
CA GLY A 145 -44.40 19.03 44.25
C GLY A 145 -45.36 19.82 45.15
N GLY A 146 -45.61 19.30 46.34
CA GLY A 146 -46.44 19.97 47.32
C GLY A 146 -45.82 21.28 47.80
N ASN A 147 -46.61 22.32 48.01
CA ASN A 147 -46.10 23.56 48.61
C ASN A 147 -45.86 23.36 50.11
N GLY A 148 -44.81 23.97 50.64
CA GLY A 148 -44.56 24.03 52.07
C GLY A 148 -45.60 24.87 52.81
N GLY A 149 -45.88 24.50 54.06
CA GLY A 149 -46.76 25.24 54.95
C GLY A 149 -46.10 26.50 55.50
N ALA A 150 -46.87 27.55 55.76
CA ALA A 150 -46.35 28.73 56.44
C ALA A 150 -46.23 28.51 57.96
N ALA A 151 -45.22 29.08 58.60
CA ALA A 151 -45.07 29.11 60.05
C ALA A 151 -45.97 30.18 60.72
N GLY A 152 -46.04 30.14 62.05
CA GLY A 152 -46.79 31.08 62.88
C GLY A 152 -46.02 32.35 63.25
N MET A 153 -45.98 32.70 64.54
CA MET A 153 -45.21 33.85 65.04
C MET A 153 -43.71 33.52 65.15
N PHE A 154 -43.40 32.35 65.71
CA PHE A 154 -42.06 31.75 65.75
C PHE A 154 -42.08 30.39 65.07
N GLY A 155 -41.19 30.20 64.10
CA GLY A 155 -41.01 28.93 63.41
C GLY A 155 -40.58 29.16 61.96
N ASP A 156 -40.07 28.11 61.35
CA ASP A 156 -39.60 28.10 59.97
C ASP A 156 -40.71 27.64 59.01
N GLY A 157 -40.73 28.22 57.83
CA GLY A 157 -41.62 27.74 56.77
C GLY A 157 -41.25 26.32 56.36
N GLY A 158 -42.25 25.49 56.07
CA GLY A 158 -42.02 24.13 55.59
C GLY A 158 -41.36 24.13 54.22
N ALA A 159 -40.56 23.12 53.90
CA ALA A 159 -39.96 22.96 52.59
C ALA A 159 -41.03 22.70 51.53
N GLY A 160 -40.81 23.18 50.30
CA GLY A 160 -41.57 22.72 49.14
C GLY A 160 -41.12 21.30 48.76
N GLY A 161 -42.07 20.44 48.41
CA GLY A 161 -41.79 19.09 47.93
C GLY A 161 -41.28 19.09 46.49
N ASP A 162 -40.52 18.06 46.13
CA ASP A 162 -39.99 17.86 44.79
C ASP A 162 -41.10 17.53 43.77
N GLY A 163 -40.95 18.05 42.56
CA GLY A 163 -41.81 17.71 41.43
C GLY A 163 -41.53 16.32 40.88
N GLY A 164 -42.58 15.60 40.49
CA GLY A 164 -42.45 14.35 39.75
C GLY A 164 -41.86 14.62 38.36
N PRO A 165 -41.43 13.58 37.62
CA PRO A 165 -40.83 13.77 36.30
C PRO A 165 -41.62 14.77 35.43
N GLY A 166 -40.92 15.75 34.84
CA GLY A 166 -41.46 16.81 33.98
C GLY A 166 -42.33 17.87 34.67
N ALA A 167 -42.44 17.85 36.01
CA ALA A 167 -43.28 18.76 36.77
C ALA A 167 -42.47 19.64 37.72
N ASP A 168 -43.00 20.81 38.04
CA ASP A 168 -42.32 21.81 38.87
C ASP A 168 -42.25 21.39 40.34
N GLY A 169 -41.23 21.87 41.04
CA GLY A 169 -41.12 21.76 42.49
C GLY A 169 -42.12 22.67 43.21
N GLY A 170 -42.52 22.27 44.42
CA GLY A 170 -43.40 23.06 45.28
C GLY A 170 -42.70 24.31 45.81
N ILE A 171 -43.44 25.38 46.04
CA ILE A 171 -42.87 26.58 46.68
C ILE A 171 -42.63 26.32 48.17
N GLY A 172 -41.56 26.90 48.72
CA GLY A 172 -41.30 26.90 50.15
C GLY A 172 -42.33 27.72 50.92
N GLY A 173 -42.60 27.32 52.16
CA GLY A 173 -43.51 28.01 53.07
C GLY A 173 -42.91 29.30 53.63
N ALA A 174 -43.76 30.29 53.95
CA ALA A 174 -43.28 31.51 54.57
C ALA A 174 -42.82 31.28 56.03
N GLY A 175 -41.72 31.92 56.44
CA GLY A 175 -41.24 31.93 57.81
C GLY A 175 -42.12 32.73 58.76
N GLY A 176 -41.91 32.58 60.06
CA GLY A 176 -42.75 33.20 61.08
C GLY A 176 -42.77 34.74 61.03
N TRP A 177 -43.91 35.37 61.32
CA TRP A 177 -44.06 36.82 61.17
C TRP A 177 -43.31 37.66 62.22
N PHE A 178 -42.78 37.05 63.28
CA PHE A 178 -41.90 37.73 64.24
C PHE A 178 -40.46 37.25 64.15
N MET A 179 -40.24 35.93 64.21
CA MET A 179 -38.96 35.32 63.86
C MET A 179 -39.17 34.02 63.08
N GLY A 180 -38.49 33.85 61.96
CA GLY A 180 -38.51 32.61 61.22
C GLY A 180 -37.94 32.70 59.82
N ASN A 181 -37.21 31.67 59.45
CA ASN A 181 -36.66 31.50 58.11
C ASN A 181 -37.74 30.98 57.17
N GLY A 182 -37.69 31.42 55.92
CA GLY A 182 -38.52 30.87 54.86
C GLY A 182 -38.08 29.45 54.50
N GLY A 183 -39.04 28.59 54.17
CA GLY A 183 -38.78 27.23 53.73
C GLY A 183 -38.08 27.20 52.37
N VAL A 184 -37.25 26.21 52.12
CA VAL A 184 -36.63 26.01 50.80
C VAL A 184 -37.67 25.60 49.76
N GLY A 185 -37.49 25.99 48.50
CA GLY A 185 -38.30 25.53 47.39
C GLY A 185 -37.91 24.11 46.95
N GLY A 186 -38.88 23.31 46.50
CA GLY A 186 -38.66 21.94 46.04
C GLY A 186 -37.97 21.89 44.68
N ALA A 187 -37.26 20.80 44.38
CA ALA A 187 -36.62 20.61 43.08
C ALA A 187 -37.65 20.36 41.97
N GLY A 188 -37.35 20.84 40.76
CA GLY A 188 -38.10 20.47 39.56
C GLY A 188 -37.77 19.05 39.11
N GLY A 189 -38.78 18.32 38.64
CA GLY A 189 -38.62 16.95 38.20
C GLY A 189 -37.85 16.80 36.88
N ILE A 190 -37.15 15.68 36.72
CA ILE A 190 -36.40 15.36 35.49
C ILE A 190 -37.32 15.28 34.26
N GLY A 191 -36.87 15.77 33.10
CA GLY A 191 -37.60 15.62 31.83
C GLY A 191 -37.63 14.17 31.34
N PHE A 192 -38.63 13.83 30.54
CA PHE A 192 -38.80 12.52 29.89
C PHE A 192 -39.58 12.69 28.57
N ASP A 193 -39.31 11.86 27.55
CA ASP A 193 -40.03 11.80 26.25
C ASP A 193 -40.60 13.13 25.72
N ASP A 194 -39.75 13.99 25.14
CA ASP A 194 -40.11 15.31 24.59
C ASP A 194 -40.78 16.30 25.57
N VAL A 195 -40.94 15.95 26.85
CA VAL A 195 -41.40 16.84 27.92
C VAL A 195 -40.19 17.50 28.56
N ALA A 196 -40.21 18.83 28.63
CA ALA A 196 -39.20 19.62 29.32
C ALA A 196 -39.13 19.25 30.80
N ALA A 197 -37.96 19.43 31.40
CA ALA A 197 -37.84 19.24 32.84
C ALA A 197 -38.55 20.34 33.63
N GLY A 198 -39.00 20.00 34.83
CA GLY A 198 -39.71 20.90 35.72
C GLY A 198 -38.83 22.02 36.25
N ILE A 199 -39.44 23.16 36.54
CA ILE A 199 -38.80 24.32 37.16
C ILE A 199 -38.69 24.07 38.67
N GLY A 200 -37.62 24.53 39.30
CA GLY A 200 -37.49 24.51 40.75
C GLY A 200 -38.51 25.45 41.42
N GLY A 201 -39.08 25.03 42.55
CA GLY A 201 -39.98 25.84 43.35
C GLY A 201 -39.28 27.07 43.92
N ALA A 202 -39.99 28.18 44.03
CA ALA A 202 -39.43 29.35 44.72
C ALA A 202 -39.23 29.07 46.22
N GLY A 203 -38.20 29.65 46.81
CA GLY A 203 -38.03 29.67 48.26
C GLY A 203 -39.13 30.51 48.93
N GLY A 204 -39.46 30.16 50.16
CA GLY A 204 -40.43 30.86 50.98
C GLY A 204 -39.89 32.20 51.49
N ASP A 205 -40.75 33.20 51.58
CA ASP A 205 -40.36 34.50 52.11
C ASP A 205 -40.22 34.46 53.64
N ALA A 206 -39.23 35.15 54.18
CA ALA A 206 -39.18 35.50 55.60
C ALA A 206 -39.94 36.81 55.84
N ILE A 207 -41.21 36.69 56.24
CA ILE A 207 -42.10 37.83 56.54
C ILE A 207 -41.92 38.38 57.97
N ALA A 208 -40.85 37.96 58.64
CA ALA A 208 -40.56 38.29 60.02
C ALA A 208 -40.35 39.79 60.26
N TRP A 209 -40.75 40.29 61.42
CA TRP A 209 -40.35 41.63 61.86
C TRP A 209 -38.92 41.66 62.38
N LEU A 210 -38.51 40.73 63.25
CA LEU A 210 -37.21 40.81 63.91
C LEU A 210 -36.12 40.07 63.14
N PHE A 211 -36.29 38.76 62.92
CA PHE A 211 -35.28 37.93 62.25
C PHE A 211 -35.90 36.93 61.31
N GLY A 212 -35.29 36.76 60.14
CA GLY A 212 -35.62 35.65 59.25
C GLY A 212 -34.91 35.77 57.92
N ASN A 213 -34.29 34.69 57.48
CA ASN A 213 -33.67 34.56 56.17
C ASN A 213 -34.71 34.03 55.17
N GLY A 214 -34.71 34.58 53.96
CA GLY A 214 -35.51 34.02 52.88
C GLY A 214 -35.04 32.62 52.51
N GLY A 215 -35.96 31.72 52.16
CA GLY A 215 -35.64 30.36 51.77
C GLY A 215 -34.93 30.29 50.42
N GLU A 216 -34.08 29.30 50.23
CA GLU A 216 -33.44 29.07 48.93
C GLU A 216 -34.46 28.60 47.88
N GLY A 217 -34.27 29.01 46.63
CA GLY A 217 -35.01 28.47 45.49
C GLY A 217 -34.57 27.05 45.15
N GLY A 218 -35.53 26.22 44.76
CA GLY A 218 -35.28 24.84 44.33
C GLY A 218 -34.51 24.77 43.01
N ILE A 219 -33.76 23.69 42.83
CA ILE A 219 -33.03 23.45 41.58
C ILE A 219 -33.99 23.08 40.44
N GLY A 220 -33.68 23.48 39.21
CA GLY A 220 -34.42 23.04 38.02
C GLY A 220 -34.08 21.60 37.64
N GLY A 221 -35.04 20.89 37.06
CA GLY A 221 -34.88 19.51 36.65
C GLY A 221 -33.96 19.33 35.43
N THR A 222 -33.30 18.19 35.31
CA THR A 222 -32.46 17.87 34.15
C THR A 222 -33.29 17.43 32.94
N GLY A 223 -32.97 17.93 31.74
CA GLY A 223 -33.64 17.54 30.49
C GLY A 223 -33.37 16.08 30.10
N ALA A 224 -34.34 15.46 29.40
CA ALA A 224 -34.25 14.08 28.92
C ALA A 224 -33.17 13.91 27.84
N THR A 225 -32.49 12.76 27.81
CA THR A 225 -31.64 12.42 26.65
C THR A 225 -32.52 12.07 25.45
N GLY A 226 -32.19 12.58 24.27
CA GLY A 226 -32.89 12.29 23.02
C GLY A 226 -32.76 10.82 22.63
N ALA A 227 -33.82 10.27 22.05
CA ALA A 227 -33.86 8.87 21.63
C ALA A 227 -32.83 8.59 20.52
N THR A 228 -32.13 7.46 20.60
CA THR A 228 -31.28 6.98 19.50
C THR A 228 -32.14 6.61 18.29
N GLY A 229 -31.80 7.13 17.11
CA GLY A 229 -32.46 6.80 15.86
C GLY A 229 -32.30 5.32 15.51
N ALA A 230 -33.41 4.66 15.17
CA ALA A 230 -33.37 3.37 14.50
C ALA A 230 -32.77 3.50 13.10
N GLU A 231 -32.39 2.40 12.46
CA GLU A 231 -31.84 2.41 11.09
C GLU A 231 -32.70 3.23 10.12
N GLY A 232 -32.09 4.17 9.40
CA GLY A 232 -32.79 5.10 8.50
C GLY A 232 -33.58 6.24 9.17
N PHE A 233 -33.49 6.42 10.49
CA PHE A 233 -34.10 7.54 11.23
C PHE A 233 -33.07 8.44 11.94
N THR A 234 -33.36 9.74 12.05
CA THR A 234 -32.53 10.70 12.80
C THR A 234 -32.59 10.42 14.30
N GLY A 235 -31.55 10.85 15.02
CA GLY A 235 -31.59 10.90 16.48
C GLY A 235 -32.57 11.96 16.97
N GLY A 236 -33.24 11.71 18.09
CA GLY A 236 -34.10 12.69 18.76
C GLY A 236 -33.28 13.79 19.44
N ASP A 237 -33.82 15.00 19.53
CA ASP A 237 -33.17 16.09 20.24
C ASP A 237 -33.19 15.85 21.76
N GLY A 238 -32.23 16.42 22.48
CA GLY A 238 -32.21 16.42 23.93
C GLY A 238 -33.24 17.40 24.51
N GLY A 239 -33.89 17.00 25.59
CA GLY A 239 -34.87 17.81 26.32
C GLY A 239 -34.22 19.02 26.99
N LEU A 240 -35.00 20.08 27.20
CA LEU A 240 -34.56 21.29 27.89
C LEU A 240 -34.41 21.05 29.39
N GLY A 241 -33.38 21.65 29.99
CA GLY A 241 -33.27 21.77 31.44
C GLY A 241 -34.29 22.75 32.01
N GLY A 242 -34.82 22.45 33.19
CA GLY A 242 -35.76 23.30 33.92
C GLY A 242 -35.05 24.49 34.54
N ASN A 243 -35.72 25.63 34.66
CA ASN A 243 -35.13 26.78 35.33
C ASN A 243 -35.04 26.54 36.85
N GLY A 244 -34.09 27.17 37.52
CA GLY A 244 -34.06 27.21 38.99
C GLY A 244 -35.16 28.13 39.54
N GLY A 245 -35.62 27.82 40.74
CA GLY A 245 -36.58 28.64 41.48
C GLY A 245 -35.95 29.91 42.01
N ALA A 246 -36.73 30.98 42.15
CA ALA A 246 -36.24 32.20 42.79
C ALA A 246 -36.02 31.97 44.30
N GLY A 247 -35.04 32.65 44.90
CA GLY A 247 -34.91 32.70 46.36
C GLY A 247 -36.00 33.57 46.99
N GLY A 248 -36.42 33.20 48.20
CA GLY A 248 -37.39 33.97 48.98
C GLY A 248 -36.82 35.28 49.48
N ALA A 249 -37.64 36.32 49.61
CA ALA A 249 -37.22 37.59 50.16
C ALA A 249 -37.19 37.55 51.70
N SER A 250 -36.33 38.36 52.31
CA SER A 250 -36.42 38.71 53.73
C SER A 250 -36.97 40.12 53.88
N PHE A 251 -37.96 40.27 54.76
CA PHE A 251 -38.51 41.56 55.19
C PHE A 251 -38.08 41.92 56.62
N ALA A 252 -37.22 41.10 57.22
CA ALA A 252 -36.80 41.21 58.61
C ALA A 252 -35.83 42.36 58.85
N GLN A 253 -35.71 42.75 60.13
CA GLN A 253 -34.71 43.72 60.56
C GLN A 253 -33.29 43.15 60.50
N TYR A 254 -33.15 41.84 60.77
CA TYR A 254 -31.95 41.04 60.56
C TYR A 254 -32.31 39.85 59.68
N GLY A 255 -31.82 39.80 58.45
CA GLY A 255 -32.12 38.70 57.56
C GLY A 255 -31.69 38.95 56.13
N ASP A 256 -31.22 37.89 55.51
CA ASP A 256 -30.75 37.89 54.13
C ASP A 256 -31.82 37.32 53.19
N GLY A 257 -31.77 37.76 51.94
CA GLY A 257 -32.55 37.14 50.88
C GLY A 257 -32.04 35.73 50.58
N GLY A 258 -32.94 34.81 50.26
CA GLY A 258 -32.59 33.45 49.90
C GLY A 258 -31.85 33.39 48.56
N ARG A 259 -30.98 32.39 48.41
CA ARG A 259 -30.29 32.15 47.14
C ARG A 259 -31.27 31.65 46.07
N GLY A 260 -31.08 32.08 44.83
CA GLY A 260 -31.78 31.51 43.68
C GLY A 260 -31.30 30.08 43.36
N GLY A 261 -32.21 29.20 43.00
CA GLY A 261 -31.91 27.83 42.63
C GLY A 261 -31.12 27.74 41.33
N ALA A 262 -30.28 26.71 41.19
CA ALA A 262 -29.56 26.48 39.94
C ALA A 262 -30.52 26.00 38.83
N GLY A 263 -30.23 26.37 37.59
CA GLY A 263 -30.89 25.81 36.41
C GLY A 263 -30.47 24.36 36.17
N GLY A 264 -31.41 23.53 35.74
CA GLY A 264 -31.17 22.14 35.38
C GLY A 264 -30.39 22.02 34.07
N SER A 265 -29.60 20.96 33.93
CA SER A 265 -28.85 20.72 32.69
C SER A 265 -29.77 20.32 31.53
N GLY A 266 -29.43 20.73 30.30
CA GLY A 266 -30.05 20.20 29.10
C GLY A 266 -29.67 18.73 28.85
N GLY A 267 -30.58 17.97 28.24
CA GLY A 267 -30.34 16.58 27.88
C GLY A 267 -29.48 16.44 26.63
N ALA A 268 -28.70 15.36 26.51
CA ALA A 268 -27.91 15.10 25.30
C ALA A 268 -28.81 14.73 24.11
N GLY A 269 -28.40 15.06 22.89
CA GLY A 269 -29.05 14.59 21.67
C GLY A 269 -28.81 13.10 21.42
N GLY A 270 -29.81 12.44 20.84
CA GLY A 270 -29.74 11.03 20.46
C GLY A 270 -28.84 10.79 19.25
N ALA A 271 -28.19 9.63 19.20
CA ALA A 271 -27.41 9.22 18.03
C ALA A 271 -28.32 9.05 16.79
N GLY A 272 -27.84 9.42 15.61
CA GLY A 272 -28.49 9.12 14.34
C GLY A 272 -28.42 7.64 14.00
N GLY A 273 -29.47 7.12 13.39
CA GLY A 273 -29.51 5.73 12.92
C GLY A 273 -28.49 5.46 11.83
N ALA A 274 -27.95 4.25 11.80
CA ALA A 274 -27.14 3.78 10.68
C ALA A 274 -27.99 3.74 9.40
N GLY A 275 -27.33 3.79 8.24
CA GLY A 275 -27.98 3.54 6.97
C GLY A 275 -28.44 2.09 6.85
N LEU A 276 -29.43 1.84 6.00
CA LEU A 276 -29.84 0.48 5.64
C LEU A 276 -28.82 -0.13 4.67
N ASP A 277 -28.38 -1.36 4.92
CA ASP A 277 -27.50 -2.07 3.99
C ASP A 277 -28.10 -2.11 2.58
N GLY A 278 -27.22 -2.09 1.57
CA GLY A 278 -27.63 -2.26 0.19
C GLY A 278 -28.45 -3.54 0.02
N ILE A 279 -29.60 -3.44 -0.63
CA ILE A 279 -30.39 -4.63 -0.98
C ILE A 279 -29.70 -5.37 -2.13
N ASP A 280 -29.61 -6.70 -2.01
CA ASP A 280 -29.26 -7.56 -3.14
C ASP A 280 -30.32 -7.39 -4.23
N ALA A 281 -29.92 -7.23 -5.50
CA ALA A 281 -30.86 -6.98 -6.58
C ALA A 281 -31.86 -8.14 -6.76
N ILE A 282 -33.16 -7.81 -6.74
CA ILE A 282 -34.26 -8.79 -6.83
C ILE A 282 -34.62 -9.15 -8.29
N LEU A 283 -34.16 -8.36 -9.28
CA LEU A 283 -34.41 -8.58 -10.72
C LEU A 283 -33.10 -8.69 -11.51
N ALA A 284 -33.03 -9.63 -12.45
CA ALA A 284 -31.89 -9.80 -13.35
C ALA A 284 -31.65 -8.52 -14.18
N GLY A 285 -30.53 -7.84 -13.92
CA GLY A 285 -30.03 -6.71 -14.71
C GLY A 285 -29.68 -5.45 -13.91
N ALA A 286 -29.93 -5.41 -12.60
CA ALA A 286 -29.60 -4.27 -11.75
C ALA A 286 -28.24 -4.44 -11.04
N ALA A 287 -27.56 -3.31 -10.76
CA ALA A 287 -26.37 -3.27 -9.93
C ALA A 287 -26.66 -3.76 -8.50
N GLY A 288 -25.62 -4.08 -7.71
CA GLY A 288 -25.79 -4.22 -6.26
C GLY A 288 -26.37 -2.91 -5.71
N GLY A 289 -27.34 -2.99 -4.81
CA GLY A 289 -27.88 -1.83 -4.13
C GLY A 289 -26.78 -1.06 -3.40
N ASP A 290 -26.75 0.25 -3.57
CA ASP A 290 -25.92 1.11 -2.75
C ASP A 290 -26.36 1.00 -1.28
N GLY A 291 -25.40 1.08 -0.36
CA GLY A 291 -25.68 1.20 1.06
C GLY A 291 -26.35 2.55 1.32
N GLY A 292 -27.36 2.54 2.17
CA GLY A 292 -28.02 3.76 2.62
C GLY A 292 -27.05 4.65 3.39
N ASP A 293 -27.21 5.96 3.23
CA ASP A 293 -26.53 6.93 4.09
C ASP A 293 -26.98 6.74 5.54
N GLY A 294 -26.09 7.05 6.50
CA GLY A 294 -26.50 7.22 7.89
C GLY A 294 -27.50 8.37 8.06
N MET A 295 -27.93 8.63 9.28
CA MET A 295 -28.82 9.74 9.60
C MET A 295 -28.17 10.73 10.56
N GLN A 296 -28.65 11.96 10.61
CA GLN A 296 -28.08 12.98 11.51
C GLN A 296 -28.32 12.63 12.98
N GLY A 297 -27.36 12.98 13.83
CA GLY A 297 -27.55 12.98 15.28
C GLY A 297 -28.49 14.12 15.72
N GLY A 298 -29.24 13.90 16.80
CA GLY A 298 -30.10 14.92 17.40
C GLY A 298 -29.29 16.01 18.09
N ASN A 299 -29.85 17.22 18.20
CA ASN A 299 -29.20 18.32 18.91
C ASN A 299 -29.27 18.12 20.42
N GLY A 300 -28.30 18.67 21.15
CA GLY A 300 -28.38 18.76 22.60
C GLY A 300 -29.39 19.79 23.06
N GLY A 301 -30.07 19.51 24.17
CA GLY A 301 -31.02 20.41 24.81
C GLY A 301 -30.33 21.60 25.47
N ALA A 302 -31.00 22.74 25.53
CA ALA A 302 -30.48 23.90 26.25
C ALA A 302 -30.53 23.69 27.77
N GLY A 303 -29.59 24.30 28.48
CA GLY A 303 -29.63 24.36 29.94
C GLY A 303 -30.71 25.33 30.44
N GLY A 304 -31.27 25.05 31.61
CA GLY A 304 -32.22 25.93 32.28
C GLY A 304 -31.53 27.16 32.86
N ARG A 305 -32.25 28.27 33.00
CA ARG A 305 -31.71 29.48 33.63
C ARG A 305 -31.60 29.29 35.14
N GLY A 306 -30.62 29.93 35.76
CA GLY A 306 -30.58 30.08 37.20
C GLY A 306 -31.72 30.97 37.70
N GLY A 307 -32.22 30.67 38.89
CA GLY A 307 -33.22 31.49 39.58
C GLY A 307 -32.60 32.75 40.14
N ASN A 308 -33.38 33.83 40.23
CA ASN A 308 -32.89 35.06 40.83
C ASN A 308 -32.79 34.92 42.35
N GLY A 309 -31.83 35.61 42.96
CA GLY A 309 -31.74 35.72 44.42
C GLY A 309 -32.87 36.56 45.01
N GLY A 310 -33.27 36.25 46.23
CA GLY A 310 -34.28 36.97 46.99
C GLY A 310 -33.77 38.32 47.50
N ALA A 311 -34.67 39.27 47.74
CA ALA A 311 -34.30 40.56 48.31
C ALA A 311 -33.95 40.44 49.81
N GLY A 312 -33.01 41.25 50.31
CA GLY A 312 -32.62 41.30 51.73
C GLY A 312 -33.49 42.24 52.58
N GLY A 313 -33.38 42.12 53.92
CA GLY A 313 -34.18 42.82 54.94
C GLY A 313 -34.05 44.35 55.02
N ALA A 314 -34.84 44.99 55.90
CA ALA A 314 -35.01 46.45 55.96
C ALA A 314 -34.26 47.19 57.09
N SER A 315 -33.53 48.24 56.70
CA SER A 315 -33.20 49.50 57.39
C SER A 315 -32.31 49.55 58.65
N LEU A 316 -32.15 48.50 59.44
CA LEU A 316 -31.37 48.57 60.71
C LEU A 316 -30.21 47.58 60.83
N GLY A 317 -30.18 46.52 60.02
CA GLY A 317 -29.06 45.59 59.84
C GLY A 317 -28.59 45.55 58.38
N ASP A 318 -27.38 45.04 58.15
CA ASP A 318 -26.71 44.95 56.85
C ASP A 318 -27.32 43.86 55.92
N GLY A 319 -28.64 43.69 55.91
CA GLY A 319 -29.33 42.61 55.20
C GLY A 319 -28.96 42.54 53.72
N HIS A 320 -28.35 41.42 53.34
CA HIS A 320 -27.81 41.20 52.01
C HIS A 320 -28.89 40.59 51.10
N GLY A 321 -28.86 40.98 49.83
CA GLY A 321 -29.64 40.28 48.81
C GLY A 321 -29.05 38.88 48.56
N GLY A 322 -29.90 37.90 48.31
CA GLY A 322 -29.48 36.54 48.02
C GLY A 322 -28.71 36.44 46.71
N ALA A 323 -27.79 35.49 46.60
CA ALA A 323 -27.07 35.23 45.36
C ALA A 323 -28.03 34.70 44.27
N GLY A 324 -27.75 35.03 43.00
CA GLY A 324 -28.38 34.39 41.87
C GLY A 324 -27.95 32.92 41.72
N GLY A 325 -28.84 32.09 41.20
CA GLY A 325 -28.56 30.71 40.87
C GLY A 325 -27.71 30.59 39.61
N ASP A 326 -26.88 29.55 39.54
CA ASP A 326 -26.11 29.28 38.32
C ASP A 326 -27.02 28.77 37.20
N GLY A 327 -26.71 29.13 35.96
CA GLY A 327 -27.34 28.57 34.76
C GLY A 327 -26.94 27.11 34.54
N GLY A 328 -27.88 26.31 34.09
CA GLY A 328 -27.65 24.91 33.76
C GLY A 328 -26.75 24.75 32.54
N ASN A 329 -25.87 23.75 32.56
CA ASN A 329 -25.10 23.38 31.38
C ASN A 329 -26.01 22.82 30.28
N ALA A 330 -25.70 23.07 29.02
CA ALA A 330 -26.43 22.45 27.91
C ALA A 330 -26.03 20.98 27.70
N GLY A 331 -26.89 20.24 26.99
CA GLY A 331 -26.59 18.90 26.54
C GLY A 331 -25.70 18.89 25.29
N ASN A 332 -24.91 17.83 25.13
CA ASN A 332 -24.10 17.62 23.93
C ASN A 332 -24.96 17.16 22.74
N GLY A 333 -24.51 17.43 21.52
CA GLY A 333 -25.12 16.89 20.31
C GLY A 333 -24.90 15.39 20.17
N GLY A 334 -25.88 14.69 19.60
CA GLY A 334 -25.82 13.26 19.33
C GLY A 334 -24.89 12.92 18.16
N THR A 335 -24.34 11.72 18.15
CA THR A 335 -23.45 11.29 17.05
C THR A 335 -24.22 11.09 15.75
N GLY A 336 -23.63 11.40 14.60
CA GLY A 336 -24.16 11.06 13.29
C GLY A 336 -24.11 9.55 13.04
N GLY A 337 -25.08 9.05 12.29
CA GLY A 337 -25.17 7.65 11.88
C GLY A 337 -24.11 7.30 10.82
N ASN A 338 -23.59 6.08 10.91
CA ASN A 338 -22.68 5.54 9.91
C ASN A 338 -23.42 5.18 8.63
N GLY A 339 -22.75 5.34 7.48
CA GLY A 339 -23.24 4.81 6.21
C GLY A 339 -23.18 3.28 6.18
N ALA A 340 -24.14 2.68 5.49
CA ALA A 340 -24.25 1.22 5.39
C ALA A 340 -23.33 0.64 4.32
N ALA A 341 -23.09 -0.67 4.37
CA ALA A 341 -22.33 -1.31 3.32
C ALA A 341 -23.15 -1.37 2.02
N GLY A 342 -22.49 -1.19 0.88
CA GLY A 342 -23.08 -1.54 -0.42
C GLY A 342 -23.18 -3.05 -0.55
N SER A 343 -24.20 -3.54 -1.25
CA SER A 343 -24.33 -4.98 -1.47
C SER A 343 -23.37 -5.49 -2.54
N ASN A 344 -23.06 -6.78 -2.42
CA ASN A 344 -22.29 -7.46 -3.44
C ASN A 344 -23.05 -7.41 -4.77
N ALA A 345 -22.28 -7.34 -5.85
CA ALA A 345 -22.87 -7.34 -7.16
C ALA A 345 -23.61 -8.67 -7.43
N VAL A 346 -24.71 -8.68 -8.20
CA VAL A 346 -25.51 -9.90 -8.50
C VAL A 346 -25.88 -10.12 -9.99
N THR A 347 -25.63 -9.19 -10.94
CA THR A 347 -25.95 -9.41 -12.39
C THR A 347 -25.03 -8.72 -13.41
N ALA A 348 -24.65 -9.44 -14.47
CA ALA A 348 -23.59 -9.14 -15.47
C ALA A 348 -23.38 -7.70 -15.97
N GLY A 349 -22.13 -7.21 -15.87
CA GLY A 349 -21.63 -5.93 -16.41
C GLY A 349 -21.60 -4.71 -15.47
N ALA A 350 -22.26 -4.75 -14.31
CA ALA A 350 -22.25 -3.68 -13.30
C ALA A 350 -21.12 -3.86 -12.25
N SER A 351 -20.96 -2.90 -11.33
CA SER A 351 -20.09 -3.00 -10.14
C SER A 351 -20.86 -3.42 -8.89
N GLY A 352 -20.17 -3.78 -7.80
CA GLY A 352 -20.75 -3.83 -6.46
C GLY A 352 -21.37 -2.48 -6.07
N GLY A 353 -22.36 -2.50 -5.18
CA GLY A 353 -23.00 -1.28 -4.68
C GLY A 353 -22.00 -0.41 -3.93
N ASN A 354 -22.15 0.90 -4.01
CA ASN A 354 -21.32 1.81 -3.23
C ASN A 354 -21.70 1.75 -1.75
N GLY A 355 -20.76 2.00 -0.85
CA GLY A 355 -21.09 2.21 0.55
C GLY A 355 -21.82 3.54 0.74
N GLY A 356 -22.76 3.58 1.68
CA GLY A 356 -23.45 4.81 2.06
C GLY A 356 -22.53 5.79 2.78
N ASN A 357 -22.87 7.07 2.79
CA ASN A 357 -22.10 8.09 3.49
C ASN A 357 -22.42 8.09 4.98
N GLY A 358 -21.43 8.41 5.81
CA GLY A 358 -21.68 8.80 7.20
C GLY A 358 -22.29 10.19 7.25
N MET A 359 -23.18 10.43 8.21
CA MET A 359 -23.86 11.72 8.36
C MET A 359 -23.32 12.56 9.51
N GLN A 360 -23.71 13.84 9.53
CA GLN A 360 -23.24 14.82 10.50
C GLN A 360 -23.76 14.53 11.92
N GLY A 361 -22.91 14.80 12.92
CA GLY A 361 -23.32 14.82 14.32
C GLY A 361 -24.19 16.04 14.66
N GLY A 362 -25.11 15.88 15.61
CA GLY A 362 -26.02 16.93 16.05
C GLY A 362 -25.29 18.11 16.70
N LYS A 363 -25.96 19.25 16.81
CA LYS A 363 -25.38 20.46 17.45
C LYS A 363 -25.41 20.33 18.97
N GLY A 364 -24.44 20.94 19.65
CA GLY A 364 -24.54 21.13 21.09
C GLY A 364 -25.62 22.14 21.47
N GLY A 365 -26.22 21.97 22.65
CA GLY A 365 -27.22 22.89 23.20
C GLY A 365 -26.60 24.20 23.69
N ILE A 366 -27.44 25.21 23.92
CA ILE A 366 -27.01 26.50 24.50
C ILE A 366 -27.07 26.43 26.03
N GLY A 367 -26.03 26.90 26.71
CA GLY A 367 -26.00 26.97 28.17
C GLY A 367 -27.05 27.93 28.73
N GLY A 368 -27.59 27.64 29.90
CA GLY A 368 -28.55 28.49 30.57
C GLY A 368 -27.89 29.76 31.13
N ASN A 369 -28.61 30.88 31.15
CA ASN A 369 -28.09 32.09 31.78
C ASN A 369 -28.08 31.94 33.31
N GLY A 370 -27.11 32.56 33.98
CA GLY A 370 -27.14 32.73 35.43
C GLY A 370 -28.27 33.65 35.86
N GLY A 371 -28.78 33.43 37.08
CA GLY A 371 -29.79 34.27 37.70
C GLY A 371 -29.18 35.55 38.25
N ASP A 372 -29.98 36.61 38.32
CA ASP A 372 -29.54 37.88 38.89
C ASP A 372 -29.45 37.78 40.42
N GLY A 373 -28.52 38.51 41.02
CA GLY A 373 -28.41 38.68 42.47
C GLY A 373 -29.53 39.55 43.02
N GLY A 374 -30.08 39.15 44.17
CA GLY A 374 -31.18 39.83 44.84
C GLY A 374 -30.83 41.25 45.27
N ALA A 375 -31.80 42.16 45.19
CA ALA A 375 -31.62 43.56 45.59
C ALA A 375 -31.60 43.73 47.12
N SER A 376 -30.76 44.62 47.64
CA SER A 376 -30.87 45.10 49.03
C SER A 376 -31.93 46.20 49.12
N ALA A 377 -32.71 46.23 50.20
CA ALA A 377 -33.83 47.17 50.42
C ALA A 377 -33.44 48.66 50.35
N HIS A 378 -32.14 49.01 50.44
CA HIS A 378 -31.62 50.39 50.39
C HIS A 378 -30.68 50.72 49.22
N GLY A 379 -30.54 49.83 48.23
CA GLY A 379 -29.91 50.16 46.94
C GLY A 379 -28.43 50.57 46.97
N ILE A 380 -27.70 50.33 48.06
CA ILE A 380 -26.26 50.60 48.16
C ILE A 380 -25.49 49.51 47.39
N ALA A 381 -24.72 49.91 46.37
CA ALA A 381 -23.87 49.01 45.60
C ALA A 381 -22.81 48.36 46.51
N GLY A 382 -22.90 47.04 46.71
CA GLY A 382 -22.06 46.26 47.63
C GLY A 382 -22.83 45.23 48.47
N GLN A 383 -24.09 45.55 48.83
CA GLN A 383 -24.98 44.65 49.60
C GLN A 383 -26.00 43.89 48.74
N GLN A 384 -25.96 44.10 47.42
CA GLN A 384 -26.71 43.27 46.47
C GLN A 384 -26.10 41.86 46.42
N GLY A 385 -26.91 40.84 46.21
CA GLY A 385 -26.39 39.49 45.97
C GLY A 385 -25.48 39.43 44.75
N VAL A 386 -24.56 38.47 44.74
CA VAL A 386 -23.75 38.17 43.55
C VAL A 386 -24.64 37.58 42.45
N GLY A 387 -24.35 37.88 41.19
CA GLY A 387 -25.01 37.23 40.06
C GLY A 387 -24.53 35.79 39.91
N GLY A 388 -25.42 34.89 39.50
CA GLY A 388 -25.08 33.50 39.22
C GLY A 388 -24.27 33.35 37.93
N ASN A 389 -23.47 32.30 37.81
CA ASN A 389 -22.67 32.05 36.62
C ASN A 389 -23.55 31.53 35.47
N GLY A 390 -23.18 31.84 34.23
CA GLY A 390 -23.79 31.24 33.05
C GLY A 390 -23.35 29.77 32.89
N GLY A 391 -24.27 28.93 32.44
CA GLY A 391 -24.00 27.53 32.13
C GLY A 391 -23.18 27.39 30.85
N ASN A 392 -22.37 26.34 30.76
CA ASN A 392 -21.59 26.06 29.56
C ASN A 392 -22.48 25.56 28.41
N GLY A 393 -22.09 25.88 27.18
CA GLY A 393 -22.69 25.31 25.98
C GLY A 393 -22.29 23.84 25.80
N GLY A 394 -23.16 23.07 25.16
CA GLY A 394 -22.91 21.66 24.88
C GLY A 394 -21.93 21.47 23.73
N ASP A 395 -21.16 20.40 23.76
CA ASP A 395 -20.28 20.04 22.64
C ASP A 395 -21.08 19.58 21.41
N GLY A 396 -20.53 19.78 20.22
CA GLY A 396 -21.07 19.21 19.00
C GLY A 396 -20.94 17.68 18.95
N GLY A 397 -21.88 17.01 18.29
CA GLY A 397 -21.87 15.57 18.09
C GLY A 397 -20.79 15.11 17.11
N ALA A 398 -20.28 13.89 17.33
CA ALA A 398 -19.31 13.29 16.42
C ALA A 398 -19.99 12.86 15.09
N PRO A 399 -19.31 12.94 13.94
CA PRO A 399 -19.78 12.42 12.65
C PRO A 399 -19.85 10.89 12.59
N GLY A 400 -20.64 10.40 11.63
CA GLY A 400 -20.63 9.00 11.21
C GLY A 400 -19.52 8.67 10.22
N ASP A 401 -19.08 7.41 10.22
CA ASP A 401 -18.14 6.86 9.23
C ASP A 401 -18.86 6.48 7.93
N GLY A 402 -18.16 6.53 6.79
CA GLY A 402 -18.65 6.03 5.52
C GLY A 402 -18.68 4.50 5.46
N GLY A 403 -19.67 3.95 4.77
CA GLY A 403 -19.87 2.52 4.57
C GLY A 403 -18.89 1.91 3.57
N ARG A 404 -18.64 0.61 3.68
CA ARG A 404 -17.78 -0.12 2.74
C ARG A 404 -18.51 -0.36 1.42
N GLY A 405 -17.81 -0.24 0.29
CA GLY A 405 -18.33 -0.67 -1.01
C GLY A 405 -18.47 -2.18 -1.11
N GLY A 406 -19.52 -2.66 -1.77
CA GLY A 406 -19.79 -4.08 -1.98
C GLY A 406 -18.75 -4.75 -2.87
N ASP A 407 -18.45 -6.02 -2.59
CA ASP A 407 -17.48 -6.77 -3.39
C ASP A 407 -18.08 -7.12 -4.78
N GLY A 408 -17.22 -7.25 -5.78
CA GLY A 408 -17.60 -7.74 -7.11
C GLY A 408 -17.92 -9.24 -7.10
N ASN A 409 -18.63 -9.72 -8.12
CA ASN A 409 -18.95 -11.14 -8.32
C ASN A 409 -18.66 -11.62 -9.77
N ALA A 410 -18.96 -12.89 -10.08
CA ALA A 410 -18.70 -13.50 -11.40
C ALA A 410 -19.31 -12.78 -12.60
N ALA A 411 -20.44 -12.13 -12.39
CA ALA A 411 -21.13 -11.38 -13.42
C ALA A 411 -20.61 -9.92 -13.48
N ASN A 412 -20.25 -9.39 -12.32
CA ASN A 412 -19.92 -8.00 -12.05
C ASN A 412 -18.60 -7.90 -11.32
N PRO A 413 -17.49 -8.03 -12.04
CA PRO A 413 -16.25 -8.38 -11.39
C PRO A 413 -15.72 -7.20 -10.56
N ASN A 414 -16.12 -5.95 -10.81
CA ASN A 414 -15.59 -4.79 -10.09
C ASN A 414 -16.28 -4.56 -8.73
N GLY A 415 -15.49 -4.25 -7.70
CA GLY A 415 -16.01 -3.81 -6.40
C GLY A 415 -16.55 -2.37 -6.42
N GLY A 416 -17.48 -2.08 -5.52
CA GLY A 416 -18.09 -0.75 -5.34
C GLY A 416 -17.21 0.22 -4.57
N ARG A 417 -17.47 1.53 -4.70
CA ARG A 417 -16.72 2.56 -3.97
C ARG A 417 -17.13 2.59 -2.49
N GLY A 418 -16.21 2.90 -1.59
CA GLY A 418 -16.55 3.21 -0.20
C GLY A 418 -17.26 4.57 -0.07
N GLY A 419 -18.17 4.70 0.89
CA GLY A 419 -18.89 5.92 1.19
C GLY A 419 -18.02 6.96 1.90
N ASN A 420 -18.39 8.23 1.83
CA ASN A 420 -17.62 9.30 2.46
C ASN A 420 -17.96 9.42 3.96
N GLY A 421 -17.03 9.95 4.76
CA GLY A 421 -17.28 10.24 6.17
C GLY A 421 -18.12 11.51 6.38
N GLY A 422 -18.88 11.55 7.48
CA GLY A 422 -19.75 12.67 7.86
C GLY A 422 -19.00 13.86 8.46
N GLN A 423 -19.66 15.02 8.53
CA GLN A 423 -19.11 16.26 9.10
C GLN A 423 -19.34 16.37 10.61
N VAL A 424 -18.45 17.05 11.33
CA VAL A 424 -18.60 17.28 12.78
C VAL A 424 -19.81 18.18 13.10
N GLY A 425 -20.46 17.94 14.24
CA GLY A 425 -21.45 18.84 14.80
C GLY A 425 -20.81 20.10 15.38
N ILE A 426 -21.51 21.24 15.30
CA ILE A 426 -21.06 22.49 15.92
C ILE A 426 -21.42 22.52 17.41
N GLY A 427 -20.51 23.05 18.25
CA GLY A 427 -20.79 23.29 19.66
C GLY A 427 -21.82 24.41 19.87
N GLY A 428 -22.50 24.38 21.02
CA GLY A 428 -23.47 25.41 21.42
C GLY A 428 -22.82 26.56 22.18
N LEU A 429 -23.51 27.70 22.24
CA LEU A 429 -23.01 28.88 22.98
C LEU A 429 -23.13 28.67 24.49
N GLY A 430 -22.24 29.29 25.27
CA GLY A 430 -22.43 29.41 26.71
C GLY A 430 -23.52 30.42 27.06
N GLY A 431 -24.11 30.28 28.25
CA GLY A 431 -25.08 31.22 28.80
C GLY A 431 -24.40 32.46 29.39
N ALA A 432 -25.11 33.58 29.44
CA ALA A 432 -24.59 34.78 30.07
C ALA A 432 -24.60 34.66 31.60
N GLY A 433 -23.63 35.27 32.28
CA GLY A 433 -23.63 35.43 33.73
C GLY A 433 -24.69 36.45 34.19
N GLY A 434 -25.28 36.20 35.36
CA GLY A 434 -26.29 37.07 35.96
C GLY A 434 -25.71 38.36 36.52
N ILE A 435 -26.55 39.38 36.66
CA ILE A 435 -26.16 40.71 37.14
C ILE A 435 -26.28 40.77 38.67
N GLY A 436 -25.29 41.33 39.35
CA GLY A 436 -25.29 41.48 40.81
C GLY A 436 -24.17 42.39 41.32
N SER A 437 -23.89 42.37 42.62
CA SER A 437 -22.74 43.10 43.20
C SER A 437 -21.41 42.70 42.56
N VAL A 438 -21.29 41.43 42.20
CA VAL A 438 -20.33 40.89 41.24
C VAL A 438 -21.13 40.22 40.13
N GLN A 439 -20.89 40.61 38.88
CA GLN A 439 -21.49 39.93 37.74
C GLN A 439 -20.96 38.50 37.67
N GLY A 440 -21.85 37.53 37.47
CA GLY A 440 -21.46 36.13 37.24
C GLY A 440 -20.62 36.00 35.97
N ILE A 441 -19.79 34.96 35.91
CA ILE A 441 -19.01 34.71 34.68
C ILE A 441 -19.93 34.15 33.58
N ASP A 442 -19.69 34.55 32.34
CA ASP A 442 -20.33 33.91 31.19
C ASP A 442 -19.84 32.47 31.05
N GLY A 443 -20.75 31.57 30.68
CA GLY A 443 -20.43 30.19 30.37
C GLY A 443 -19.55 30.08 29.13
N VAL A 444 -18.73 29.03 29.09
CA VAL A 444 -17.88 28.76 27.94
C VAL A 444 -18.72 28.14 26.83
N ALA A 445 -18.46 28.52 25.57
CA ALA A 445 -19.05 27.84 24.42
C ALA A 445 -18.57 26.39 24.34
N GLY A 446 -19.47 25.48 23.98
CA GLY A 446 -19.15 24.09 23.73
C GLY A 446 -18.20 23.96 22.55
N SER A 447 -17.36 22.94 22.61
CA SER A 447 -16.36 22.69 21.59
C SER A 447 -17.00 22.05 20.34
N VAL A 448 -16.37 22.28 19.19
CA VAL A 448 -16.59 21.44 18.01
C VAL A 448 -16.04 20.05 18.34
N SER A 449 -16.78 18.98 18.01
CA SER A 449 -16.37 17.61 18.34
C SER A 449 -14.95 17.32 17.84
N THR A 450 -14.03 16.97 18.73
CA THR A 450 -12.65 16.58 18.43
C THR A 450 -12.40 15.07 18.53
N ALA A 451 -13.39 14.31 19.05
CA ALA A 451 -13.15 12.96 19.58
C ALA A 451 -13.30 11.81 18.56
N ARG A 452 -13.96 12.02 17.42
CA ARG A 452 -14.03 11.05 16.32
C ARG A 452 -14.30 11.77 15.01
N ALA A 453 -13.56 11.45 13.98
CA ALA A 453 -13.78 12.00 12.65
C ALA A 453 -14.51 11.00 11.77
N GLY A 454 -15.32 11.49 10.83
CA GLY A 454 -16.00 10.65 9.87
C GLY A 454 -14.95 10.13 8.90
N ASN A 455 -14.58 8.86 9.00
CA ASN A 455 -13.63 8.24 8.08
C ASN A 455 -14.33 7.86 6.78
N GLY A 456 -13.58 7.85 5.69
CA GLY A 456 -14.04 7.26 4.44
C GLY A 456 -14.14 5.74 4.56
N GLY A 457 -15.18 5.16 3.99
CA GLY A 457 -15.36 3.71 3.92
C GLY A 457 -14.38 3.06 2.95
N ALA A 458 -14.05 1.80 3.18
CA ALA A 458 -13.18 1.05 2.24
C ALA A 458 -13.90 0.73 0.92
N GLY A 459 -13.14 0.63 -0.17
CA GLY A 459 -13.66 0.11 -1.43
C GLY A 459 -13.88 -1.40 -1.38
N GLY A 460 -14.84 -1.89 -2.17
CA GLY A 460 -15.11 -3.31 -2.34
C GLY A 460 -14.01 -4.01 -3.14
N ASN A 461 -13.73 -5.27 -2.84
CA ASN A 461 -12.77 -6.05 -3.62
C ASN A 461 -13.36 -6.43 -4.98
N GLY A 462 -12.48 -6.59 -5.97
CA GLY A 462 -12.83 -7.21 -7.23
C GLY A 462 -12.99 -8.73 -7.12
N PHE A 463 -13.76 -9.30 -8.04
CA PHE A 463 -14.06 -10.72 -8.10
C PHE A 463 -12.89 -11.54 -8.64
N ASN A 464 -12.66 -12.70 -8.01
CA ASN A 464 -11.76 -13.72 -8.51
C ASN A 464 -12.46 -14.53 -9.60
N ALA A 465 -12.08 -14.32 -10.86
CA ALA A 465 -12.66 -15.03 -11.98
C ALA A 465 -12.45 -16.55 -11.87
N VAL A 466 -13.49 -17.32 -12.22
CA VAL A 466 -13.46 -18.80 -12.24
C VAL A 466 -13.72 -19.37 -13.64
N THR A 467 -14.34 -18.58 -14.53
CA THR A 467 -14.53 -18.97 -15.94
C THR A 467 -13.18 -18.95 -16.64
N PRO A 468 -12.75 -20.04 -17.30
CA PRO A 468 -11.40 -20.12 -17.82
C PRO A 468 -11.02 -18.96 -18.74
N GLY A 469 -9.83 -18.37 -18.51
CA GLY A 469 -9.31 -17.22 -19.24
C GLY A 469 -9.99 -15.88 -18.95
N ALA A 470 -11.01 -15.83 -18.08
CA ALA A 470 -11.68 -14.58 -17.72
C ALA A 470 -10.80 -13.73 -16.77
N ASN A 471 -10.83 -12.42 -16.98
CA ASN A 471 -10.10 -11.47 -16.15
C ASN A 471 -10.76 -11.32 -14.78
N GLY A 472 -9.93 -11.15 -13.74
CA GLY A 472 -10.39 -10.73 -12.43
C GLY A 472 -10.86 -9.28 -12.45
N GLY A 473 -11.72 -8.93 -11.50
CA GLY A 473 -12.32 -7.61 -11.44
C GLY A 473 -11.51 -6.56 -10.71
N ASN A 474 -11.75 -5.29 -10.99
CA ASN A 474 -11.06 -4.21 -10.31
C ASN A 474 -11.60 -4.01 -8.88
N GLY A 475 -10.74 -3.66 -7.94
CA GLY A 475 -11.17 -3.16 -6.64
C GLY A 475 -11.81 -1.78 -6.76
N GLY A 476 -12.78 -1.49 -5.92
CA GLY A 476 -13.42 -0.19 -5.79
C GLY A 476 -12.54 0.81 -5.05
N ALA A 477 -12.71 2.10 -5.31
CA ALA A 477 -11.96 3.15 -4.61
C ALA A 477 -12.46 3.31 -3.16
N GLY A 478 -11.58 3.75 -2.27
CA GLY A 478 -11.96 4.19 -0.93
C GLY A 478 -12.79 5.48 -0.93
N GLY A 479 -13.59 5.67 0.11
CA GLY A 479 -14.35 6.88 0.36
C GLY A 479 -13.48 8.00 0.93
N THR A 480 -13.93 9.25 0.79
CA THR A 480 -13.18 10.38 1.36
C THR A 480 -13.48 10.55 2.84
N GLY A 481 -12.46 10.77 3.66
CA GLY A 481 -12.62 11.20 5.04
C GLY A 481 -13.13 12.64 5.13
N SER A 482 -13.77 12.95 6.25
CA SER A 482 -14.13 14.31 6.65
C SER A 482 -12.91 15.16 7.02
N LEU A 483 -13.12 16.38 7.53
CA LEU A 483 -12.03 17.30 7.88
C LEU A 483 -10.99 16.68 8.81
N HIS A 484 -11.43 15.84 9.77
CA HIS A 484 -10.49 15.17 10.68
C HIS A 484 -10.29 13.67 10.36
N GLY A 485 -10.90 13.21 9.26
CA GLY A 485 -11.13 11.79 8.98
C GLY A 485 -10.11 11.23 8.01
N ASN A 486 -9.72 9.98 8.21
CA ASN A 486 -8.88 9.28 7.25
C ASN A 486 -9.67 8.96 5.98
N GLY A 487 -8.99 8.96 4.84
CA GLY A 487 -9.52 8.36 3.64
C GLY A 487 -9.63 6.84 3.78
N GLY A 488 -10.63 6.25 3.13
CA GLY A 488 -10.83 4.80 3.14
C GLY A 488 -9.82 4.07 2.27
N ASP A 489 -9.47 2.83 2.59
CA ASP A 489 -8.58 2.03 1.75
C ASP A 489 -9.27 1.61 0.43
N GLY A 490 -8.51 1.54 -0.65
CA GLY A 490 -8.96 0.98 -1.91
C GLY A 490 -9.11 -0.54 -1.84
N GLY A 491 -10.14 -1.07 -2.50
CA GLY A 491 -10.38 -2.51 -2.59
C GLY A 491 -9.32 -3.23 -3.40
N LYS A 492 -9.08 -4.52 -3.12
CA LYS A 492 -8.12 -5.32 -3.90
C LYS A 492 -8.69 -5.66 -5.27
N GLY A 493 -7.85 -5.75 -6.28
CA GLY A 493 -8.20 -6.39 -7.54
C GLY A 493 -8.38 -7.89 -7.37
N GLY A 494 -9.35 -8.46 -8.07
CA GLY A 494 -9.62 -9.89 -8.10
C GLY A 494 -8.67 -10.65 -9.03
N ASN A 495 -8.48 -11.93 -8.77
CA ASN A 495 -7.60 -12.78 -9.56
C ASN A 495 -8.21 -13.16 -10.91
N GLY A 496 -7.38 -13.27 -11.94
CA GLY A 496 -7.76 -13.87 -13.23
C GLY A 496 -7.90 -15.38 -13.14
N ALA A 497 -8.78 -15.95 -13.96
CA ALA A 497 -8.99 -17.40 -14.03
C ALA A 497 -7.93 -18.07 -14.90
N ASN A 498 -7.55 -19.30 -14.57
CA ASN A 498 -6.67 -20.10 -15.42
C ASN A 498 -7.29 -20.33 -16.81
N GLY A 499 -6.47 -20.43 -17.84
CA GLY A 499 -6.90 -20.75 -19.20
C GLY A 499 -7.47 -22.16 -19.29
N ALA A 500 -8.39 -22.37 -20.23
CA ALA A 500 -8.94 -23.69 -20.49
C ALA A 500 -7.85 -24.62 -21.04
N ASN A 501 -7.84 -25.88 -20.61
CA ASN A 501 -7.01 -26.87 -21.29
C ASN A 501 -7.46 -27.04 -22.73
N GLY A 502 -6.52 -27.48 -23.58
CA GLY A 502 -6.78 -27.74 -24.99
C GLY A 502 -7.94 -28.69 -25.21
N ASN A 503 -8.74 -28.42 -26.24
CA ASN A 503 -9.83 -29.27 -26.69
C ASN A 503 -9.63 -29.69 -28.17
N PRO A 504 -9.46 -30.99 -28.43
CA PRO A 504 -9.30 -31.55 -29.78
C PRO A 504 -10.28 -31.07 -30.84
N VAL A 505 -11.53 -30.84 -30.44
CA VAL A 505 -12.65 -30.57 -31.34
C VAL A 505 -12.86 -29.07 -31.56
N VAL A 506 -12.50 -28.25 -30.56
CA VAL A 506 -12.85 -26.81 -30.55
C VAL A 506 -11.68 -25.92 -30.96
N ASN A 507 -10.44 -26.31 -30.64
CA ASN A 507 -9.26 -25.45 -30.84
C ASN A 507 -8.00 -26.22 -31.27
N ASN A 508 -8.18 -27.34 -31.99
CA ASN A 508 -7.10 -28.22 -32.45
C ASN A 508 -6.15 -28.68 -31.33
N GLY A 509 -6.66 -28.73 -30.10
CA GLY A 509 -5.93 -29.09 -28.91
C GLY A 509 -5.10 -27.97 -28.25
N ASN A 510 -5.09 -26.75 -28.77
CA ASN A 510 -4.35 -25.64 -28.16
C ASN A 510 -5.04 -25.15 -26.89
N ALA A 511 -4.29 -24.88 -25.82
CA ALA A 511 -4.87 -24.34 -24.60
C ALA A 511 -5.27 -22.86 -24.73
N GLY A 512 -6.23 -22.46 -23.91
CA GLY A 512 -6.60 -21.06 -23.73
C GLY A 512 -5.62 -20.32 -22.82
N ASN A 513 -5.54 -19.00 -23.00
CA ASN A 513 -4.72 -18.13 -22.15
C ASN A 513 -5.35 -17.94 -20.77
N GLY A 514 -4.53 -17.68 -19.77
CA GLY A 514 -4.97 -17.23 -18.45
C GLY A 514 -5.53 -15.82 -18.49
N GLY A 515 -6.53 -15.56 -17.64
CA GLY A 515 -7.12 -14.24 -17.51
C GLY A 515 -6.22 -13.29 -16.75
N ASN A 516 -6.31 -11.99 -17.06
CA ASN A 516 -5.56 -10.96 -16.35
C ASN A 516 -6.11 -10.75 -14.93
N GLY A 517 -5.25 -10.39 -13.99
CA GLY A 517 -5.68 -9.89 -12.68
C GLY A 517 -6.31 -8.50 -12.78
N GLY A 518 -7.29 -8.23 -11.93
CA GLY A 518 -7.94 -6.92 -11.86
C GLY A 518 -7.08 -5.87 -11.15
N LYS A 519 -7.29 -4.59 -11.44
CA LYS A 519 -6.55 -3.51 -10.78
C LYS A 519 -7.01 -3.32 -9.33
N GLY A 520 -6.11 -2.92 -8.44
CA GLY A 520 -6.48 -2.43 -7.12
C GLY A 520 -7.17 -1.07 -7.21
N GLY A 521 -8.11 -0.82 -6.30
CA GLY A 521 -8.80 0.46 -6.16
C GLY A 521 -7.90 1.53 -5.56
N ALA A 522 -8.14 2.80 -5.88
CA ALA A 522 -7.39 3.89 -5.26
C ALA A 522 -7.79 4.08 -3.78
N GLY A 523 -6.85 4.52 -2.96
CA GLY A 523 -7.15 5.01 -1.62
C GLY A 523 -8.00 6.28 -1.68
N GLY A 524 -8.86 6.46 -0.68
CA GLY A 524 -9.68 7.64 -0.51
C GLY A 524 -8.87 8.82 0.02
N ASN A 525 -9.30 10.03 -0.29
CA ASN A 525 -8.63 11.24 0.21
C ASN A 525 -9.08 11.58 1.64
N SER A 526 -8.28 12.39 2.33
CA SER A 526 -8.74 13.16 3.50
C SER A 526 -8.95 14.63 3.13
N LEU A 527 -9.96 15.27 3.73
CA LEU A 527 -10.29 16.69 3.53
C LEU A 527 -9.58 17.63 4.53
N GLY A 528 -8.83 17.11 5.51
CA GLY A 528 -8.07 17.92 6.47
C GLY A 528 -6.92 17.18 7.16
N ASP A 529 -6.94 17.00 8.49
CA ASP A 529 -5.81 16.43 9.25
C ASP A 529 -5.67 14.90 9.19
N GLY A 530 -6.61 14.22 8.55
CA GLY A 530 -6.57 12.77 8.37
C GLY A 530 -5.54 12.32 7.33
N ASN A 531 -5.13 11.06 7.45
CA ASN A 531 -4.26 10.41 6.48
C ASN A 531 -5.05 10.03 5.21
N GLY A 532 -4.35 10.03 4.08
CA GLY A 532 -4.87 9.42 2.86
C GLY A 532 -5.00 7.89 3.00
N GLY A 533 -6.05 7.31 2.41
CA GLY A 533 -6.25 5.86 2.38
C GLY A 533 -5.20 5.14 1.55
N LYS A 534 -4.96 3.86 1.80
CA LYS A 534 -4.01 3.07 1.01
C LYS A 534 -4.64 2.62 -0.30
N GLY A 535 -3.83 2.51 -1.36
CA GLY A 535 -4.24 1.86 -2.59
C GLY A 535 -4.38 0.35 -2.40
N GLY A 536 -5.39 -0.23 -3.05
CA GLY A 536 -5.61 -1.67 -3.05
C GLY A 536 -4.55 -2.41 -3.86
N ALA A 537 -4.23 -3.65 -3.48
CA ALA A 537 -3.33 -4.49 -4.28
C ALA A 537 -4.00 -4.90 -5.61
N GLY A 538 -3.22 -5.04 -6.68
CA GLY A 538 -3.67 -5.68 -7.91
C GLY A 538 -3.88 -7.18 -7.75
N GLY A 539 -4.82 -7.75 -8.49
CA GLY A 539 -5.09 -9.18 -8.51
C GLY A 539 -4.03 -9.97 -9.25
N ASN A 540 -3.81 -11.22 -8.87
CA ASN A 540 -2.92 -12.11 -9.61
C ASN A 540 -3.59 -12.55 -10.90
N ALA A 541 -2.81 -12.81 -11.94
CA ALA A 541 -3.35 -13.39 -13.16
C ALA A 541 -3.55 -14.90 -13.06
N GLY A 542 -4.38 -15.44 -13.94
CA GLY A 542 -4.53 -16.87 -14.13
C GLY A 542 -3.39 -17.46 -14.95
N ASN A 543 -3.07 -18.71 -14.71
CA ASN A 543 -2.10 -19.46 -15.51
C ASN A 543 -2.69 -19.82 -16.89
N GLY A 544 -1.86 -20.00 -17.91
CA GLY A 544 -2.28 -20.58 -19.17
C GLY A 544 -2.75 -22.03 -19.01
N GLY A 545 -3.69 -22.45 -19.85
CA GLY A 545 -4.15 -23.84 -19.87
C GLY A 545 -3.08 -24.78 -20.42
N ARG A 546 -3.21 -26.08 -20.16
CA ARG A 546 -2.34 -27.10 -20.77
C ARG A 546 -2.87 -27.54 -22.14
N GLY A 547 -2.00 -27.71 -23.13
CA GLY A 547 -2.39 -28.29 -24.44
C GLY A 547 -2.92 -29.72 -24.34
N SER A 548 -3.72 -30.17 -25.32
CA SER A 548 -4.29 -31.53 -25.35
C SER A 548 -3.27 -32.59 -25.75
N ASP A 549 -3.40 -33.75 -25.11
CA ASP A 549 -2.71 -34.96 -25.53
C ASP A 549 -3.23 -35.46 -26.88
N GLN A 550 -2.32 -36.02 -27.69
CA GLN A 550 -2.60 -36.55 -29.02
C GLN A 550 -3.58 -37.73 -28.99
N SER A 551 -3.68 -38.46 -27.88
CA SER A 551 -4.64 -39.56 -27.69
C SER A 551 -6.10 -39.10 -27.76
N GLN A 552 -6.31 -37.80 -27.58
CA GLN A 552 -7.61 -37.15 -27.62
C GLN A 552 -7.88 -36.50 -28.99
N LEU A 553 -6.87 -36.39 -29.88
CA LEU A 553 -6.96 -35.77 -31.20
C LEU A 553 -7.37 -36.78 -32.30
N PRO A 554 -8.07 -36.37 -33.38
CA PRO A 554 -8.41 -37.27 -34.48
C PRO A 554 -7.15 -37.79 -35.19
N PRO A 555 -7.16 -38.98 -35.82
CA PRO A 555 -5.98 -39.57 -36.49
C PRO A 555 -5.36 -38.71 -37.61
N SER A 556 -6.08 -37.69 -38.09
CA SER A 556 -5.61 -36.71 -39.07
C SER A 556 -4.91 -35.49 -38.46
N ALA A 557 -5.00 -35.29 -37.13
CA ALA A 557 -4.34 -34.20 -36.43
C ALA A 557 -2.88 -34.55 -36.17
N THR A 558 -1.99 -33.70 -36.68
CA THR A 558 -0.58 -34.05 -36.87
C THR A 558 0.28 -33.77 -35.63
N LEU A 559 -0.15 -32.94 -34.67
CA LEU A 559 0.65 -32.47 -33.52
C LEU A 559 -0.15 -32.36 -32.19
N PRO A 560 0.48 -32.56 -31.00
CA PRO A 560 -0.09 -32.21 -29.70
C PRO A 560 -0.32 -30.69 -29.57
N GLY A 561 -1.29 -30.30 -28.74
CA GLY A 561 -1.63 -28.89 -28.57
C GLY A 561 -0.57 -28.07 -27.82
N SER A 562 -0.44 -26.79 -28.16
CA SER A 562 0.41 -25.85 -27.43
C SER A 562 -0.19 -25.46 -26.09
N GLY A 563 0.66 -25.10 -25.13
CA GLY A 563 0.24 -24.46 -23.88
C GLY A 563 -0.31 -23.05 -24.10
N GLY A 564 -1.22 -22.62 -23.24
CA GLY A 564 -1.74 -21.25 -23.25
C GLY A 564 -0.80 -20.29 -22.56
N ASN A 565 -0.83 -19.00 -22.91
CA ASN A 565 -0.04 -17.98 -22.21
C ASN A 565 -0.65 -17.67 -20.83
N GLY A 566 0.18 -17.32 -19.85
CA GLY A 566 -0.26 -16.76 -18.59
C GLY A 566 -0.87 -15.37 -18.74
N GLY A 567 -1.83 -15.03 -17.87
CA GLY A 567 -2.43 -13.70 -17.84
C GLY A 567 -1.51 -12.64 -17.24
N LYS A 568 -1.78 -11.36 -17.46
CA LYS A 568 -1.03 -10.25 -16.82
C LYS A 568 -1.54 -9.98 -15.41
N GLY A 569 -0.64 -9.72 -14.47
CA GLY A 569 -0.99 -9.27 -13.12
C GLY A 569 -1.66 -7.90 -13.12
N GLY A 570 -2.57 -7.67 -12.19
CA GLY A 570 -3.27 -6.39 -12.04
C GLY A 570 -2.37 -5.31 -11.47
N ALA A 571 -2.53 -4.06 -11.88
CA ALA A 571 -1.81 -2.94 -11.26
C ALA A 571 -2.33 -2.67 -9.83
N GLY A 572 -1.45 -2.27 -8.92
CA GLY A 572 -1.82 -1.74 -7.62
C GLY A 572 -2.50 -0.37 -7.74
N GLY A 573 -3.42 -0.07 -6.84
CA GLY A 573 -4.09 1.23 -6.75
C GLY A 573 -3.16 2.31 -6.19
N ALA A 574 -3.37 3.56 -6.58
CA ALA A 574 -2.67 4.68 -5.95
C ALA A 574 -3.11 4.87 -4.49
N GLY A 575 -2.23 5.39 -3.65
CA GLY A 575 -2.62 5.95 -2.37
C GLY A 575 -3.59 7.12 -2.54
N GLY A 576 -4.30 7.48 -1.48
CA GLY A 576 -5.13 8.68 -1.43
C GLY A 576 -4.35 9.87 -0.90
N SER A 577 -4.79 11.07 -1.26
CA SER A 577 -4.14 12.32 -0.86
C SER A 577 -4.70 12.82 0.48
N SER A 578 -3.86 13.42 1.30
CA SER A 578 -4.32 14.31 2.37
C SER A 578 -4.40 15.73 1.78
N THR A 579 -5.60 16.24 1.49
CA THR A 579 -5.79 17.50 0.75
C THR A 579 -5.95 18.71 1.67
N THR A 580 -5.32 19.83 1.31
CA THR A 580 -5.30 21.13 2.00
C THR A 580 -6.48 22.03 1.64
N ALA A 581 -7.63 21.47 1.24
CA ALA A 581 -8.72 22.27 0.67
C ALA A 581 -9.31 23.30 1.66
N HIS A 582 -9.08 23.16 2.97
CA HIS A 582 -9.62 24.05 4.02
C HIS A 582 -8.57 24.60 5.03
N GLY A 583 -7.26 24.57 4.70
CA GLY A 583 -6.19 25.08 5.58
C GLY A 583 -4.90 24.25 5.49
N PRO A 584 -3.87 24.52 6.33
CA PRO A 584 -2.72 23.62 6.47
C PRO A 584 -3.21 22.25 6.95
N GLY A 585 -3.24 21.27 6.05
CA GLY A 585 -3.70 19.90 6.33
C GLY A 585 -2.60 19.07 6.97
N THR A 586 -2.93 18.24 7.96
CA THR A 586 -1.89 17.63 8.83
C THR A 586 -1.75 16.11 8.74
N GLY A 587 -2.05 15.49 7.59
CA GLY A 587 -1.98 14.03 7.41
C GLY A 587 -0.95 13.55 6.39
N ASN A 588 -0.47 12.32 6.56
CA ASN A 588 0.44 11.66 5.62
C ASN A 588 -0.28 11.21 4.34
N GLY A 589 0.47 11.16 3.23
CA GLY A 589 -0.02 10.60 1.97
C GLY A 589 -0.25 9.09 2.05
N GLY A 590 -1.27 8.60 1.36
CA GLY A 590 -1.56 7.16 1.28
C GLY A 590 -0.48 6.39 0.54
N ALA A 591 -0.19 5.17 0.98
CA ALA A 591 0.73 4.28 0.28
C ALA A 591 0.06 3.65 -0.96
N GLY A 592 0.84 3.45 -2.03
CA GLY A 592 0.39 2.72 -3.21
C GLY A 592 0.26 1.21 -2.95
N GLY A 593 -0.70 0.58 -3.62
CA GLY A 593 -0.91 -0.88 -3.56
C GLY A 593 0.14 -1.65 -4.36
N ALA A 594 0.44 -2.89 -3.96
CA ALA A 594 1.33 -3.74 -4.74
C ALA A 594 0.67 -4.19 -6.07
N GLY A 595 1.48 -4.39 -7.11
CA GLY A 595 1.02 -5.06 -8.32
C GLY A 595 0.84 -6.57 -8.12
N GLY A 596 -0.12 -7.17 -8.83
CA GLY A 596 -0.37 -8.60 -8.80
C GLY A 596 0.65 -9.39 -9.63
N ALA A 597 0.84 -10.66 -9.30
CA ALA A 597 1.72 -11.54 -10.06
C ALA A 597 1.13 -11.86 -11.44
N GLY A 598 1.98 -11.99 -12.45
CA GLY A 598 1.61 -12.56 -13.73
C GLY A 598 1.40 -14.08 -13.63
N GLY A 599 0.56 -14.62 -14.48
CA GLY A 599 0.25 -16.05 -14.50
C GLY A 599 1.36 -16.84 -15.20
N ASN A 600 1.54 -18.10 -14.82
CA ASN A 600 2.50 -18.96 -15.50
C ASN A 600 1.96 -19.39 -16.86
N GLY A 601 2.85 -19.60 -17.82
CA GLY A 601 2.53 -20.26 -19.07
C GLY A 601 2.10 -21.70 -18.85
N GLY A 602 1.15 -22.17 -19.65
CA GLY A 602 0.72 -23.56 -19.63
C GLY A 602 1.71 -24.48 -20.35
N GLY A 603 1.81 -25.73 -19.91
CA GLY A 603 2.59 -26.73 -20.62
C GLY A 603 1.89 -27.21 -21.91
N ASN A 604 2.64 -27.85 -22.79
CA ASN A 604 2.09 -28.50 -23.98
C ASN A 604 1.35 -29.83 -23.65
N GLY A 605 0.67 -30.36 -24.66
CA GLY A 605 0.07 -31.69 -24.63
C GLY A 605 1.04 -32.83 -24.98
N ILE A 606 0.70 -34.06 -24.59
CA ILE A 606 1.52 -35.27 -24.75
C ILE A 606 1.29 -35.93 -26.11
N ALA A 607 2.36 -36.28 -26.83
CA ALA A 607 2.27 -37.15 -28.02
C ALA A 607 2.02 -38.60 -27.59
N THR A 608 1.07 -39.32 -28.20
CA THR A 608 0.78 -40.74 -27.89
C THR A 608 0.87 -41.62 -29.12
N LEU A 609 1.35 -42.84 -28.90
CA LEU A 609 1.59 -43.92 -29.87
C LEU A 609 0.42 -44.14 -30.86
N ASP A 610 0.65 -43.98 -32.17
CA ASP A 610 -0.20 -44.60 -33.20
C ASP A 610 0.07 -46.12 -33.22
N VAL A 611 -0.81 -46.86 -32.53
CA VAL A 611 -0.72 -48.31 -32.34
C VAL A 611 -0.88 -49.06 -33.67
N ALA A 612 -1.49 -48.47 -34.70
CA ALA A 612 -1.85 -49.20 -35.92
C ALA A 612 -0.67 -49.40 -36.90
N ASN A 613 0.32 -48.51 -36.91
CA ASN A 613 1.35 -48.48 -37.97
C ASN A 613 2.79 -48.64 -37.48
N ASN A 614 3.04 -48.68 -36.17
CA ASN A 614 4.40 -48.84 -35.59
C ASN A 614 5.43 -47.79 -36.10
N VAL A 615 4.95 -46.63 -36.55
CA VAL A 615 5.73 -45.45 -36.94
C VAL A 615 5.23 -44.28 -36.09
N GLN A 616 6.13 -43.70 -35.31
CA GLN A 616 5.81 -42.64 -34.36
C GLN A 616 6.27 -41.28 -34.97
N TYR A 617 5.32 -40.36 -35.24
CA TYR A 617 5.59 -38.98 -35.68
C TYR A 617 5.03 -37.99 -34.64
N GLY A 618 5.80 -36.97 -34.25
CA GLY A 618 5.24 -35.84 -33.48
C GLY A 618 6.30 -34.89 -32.92
N SER A 619 6.12 -33.59 -33.16
CA SER A 619 6.80 -32.55 -32.38
C SER A 619 6.08 -32.33 -31.05
N GLY A 620 6.81 -32.03 -29.98
CA GLY A 620 6.18 -31.47 -28.78
C GLY A 620 5.59 -30.09 -29.10
N GLY A 621 4.41 -29.75 -28.58
CA GLY A 621 3.90 -28.37 -28.63
C GLY A 621 4.78 -27.42 -27.81
N ASP A 622 4.74 -26.12 -28.07
CA ASP A 622 5.45 -25.13 -27.25
C ASP A 622 4.74 -24.91 -25.92
N GLY A 623 5.50 -24.64 -24.86
CA GLY A 623 4.95 -24.09 -23.62
C GLY A 623 4.52 -22.63 -23.82
N GLY A 624 3.45 -22.21 -23.15
CA GLY A 624 2.99 -20.82 -23.24
C GLY A 624 3.96 -19.86 -22.55
N ALA A 625 3.97 -18.59 -22.94
CA ALA A 625 4.73 -17.57 -22.22
C ALA A 625 4.11 -17.28 -20.85
N GLY A 626 4.93 -16.90 -19.88
CA GLY A 626 4.45 -16.31 -18.64
C GLY A 626 3.74 -14.98 -18.87
N GLY A 627 3.01 -14.52 -17.87
CA GLY A 627 2.34 -13.23 -17.87
C GLY A 627 3.15 -12.15 -17.15
N VAL A 628 3.06 -10.90 -17.60
CA VAL A 628 3.81 -9.78 -16.98
C VAL A 628 3.23 -9.45 -15.61
N GLY A 629 4.08 -9.18 -14.62
CA GLY A 629 3.67 -8.71 -13.31
C GLY A 629 3.04 -7.32 -13.36
N GLY A 630 2.07 -7.05 -12.49
CA GLY A 630 1.41 -5.75 -12.40
C GLY A 630 2.33 -4.67 -11.83
N ASN A 631 2.14 -3.42 -12.23
CA ASN A 631 2.91 -2.32 -11.64
C ASN A 631 2.39 -2.00 -10.22
N GLY A 632 3.29 -1.58 -9.34
CA GLY A 632 2.93 -1.01 -8.04
C GLY A 632 2.26 0.36 -8.21
N GLY A 633 1.34 0.68 -7.30
CA GLY A 633 0.67 1.96 -7.24
C GLY A 633 1.59 3.07 -6.73
N LEU A 634 1.30 4.31 -7.10
CA LEU A 634 2.03 5.47 -6.59
C LEU A 634 1.65 5.75 -5.13
N GLY A 635 2.65 6.16 -4.34
CA GLY A 635 2.39 6.82 -3.07
C GLY A 635 2.04 8.29 -3.28
N ASP A 636 1.17 8.82 -2.43
CA ASP A 636 0.63 10.17 -2.60
C ASP A 636 1.36 11.22 -1.76
N THR A 637 1.15 12.50 -2.11
CA THR A 637 1.83 13.64 -1.49
C THR A 637 1.35 13.88 -0.05
N GLY A 638 2.28 14.13 0.87
CA GLY A 638 1.96 14.60 2.23
C GLY A 638 1.44 16.04 2.23
N ALA A 639 0.59 16.38 3.20
CA ALA A 639 -0.04 17.70 3.32
C ALA A 639 0.85 18.77 3.99
N LEU A 640 0.47 20.05 3.86
CA LEU A 640 1.16 21.22 4.45
C LEU A 640 0.93 21.32 5.97
N GLY A 641 1.96 21.25 6.81
CA GLY A 641 1.78 20.94 8.23
C GLY A 641 2.62 21.68 9.29
N GLY A 642 2.05 21.92 10.47
CA GLY A 642 2.77 22.40 11.66
C GLY A 642 3.63 21.31 12.33
N GLY A 643 4.87 21.64 12.73
CA GLY A 643 5.84 20.69 13.34
C GLY A 643 7.05 20.30 12.46
N THR A 644 7.08 19.06 11.95
CA THR A 644 7.78 18.75 10.68
C THR A 644 6.66 18.43 9.69
N GLY A 645 6.75 18.88 8.43
CA GLY A 645 5.75 18.63 7.40
C GLY A 645 5.44 17.13 7.27
N PHE A 646 4.32 16.80 6.67
CA PHE A 646 3.84 15.41 6.67
C PHE A 646 4.51 14.56 5.60
N ASP A 647 4.67 13.27 5.89
CA ASP A 647 5.40 12.37 5.03
C ASP A 647 4.59 12.02 3.77
N GLY A 648 5.30 11.89 2.65
CA GLY A 648 4.74 11.30 1.45
C GLY A 648 4.50 9.80 1.62
N GLY A 649 3.48 9.27 0.94
CA GLY A 649 3.19 7.84 0.93
C GLY A 649 4.26 7.04 0.20
N ASN A 650 4.53 5.81 0.66
CA ASN A 650 5.43 4.91 -0.06
C ASN A 650 4.79 4.40 -1.35
N GLY A 651 5.60 4.18 -2.39
CA GLY A 651 5.18 3.48 -3.60
C GLY A 651 4.98 1.98 -3.38
N GLY A 652 4.04 1.40 -4.10
CA GLY A 652 3.77 -0.04 -4.07
C GLY A 652 4.84 -0.85 -4.81
N ALA A 653 5.09 -2.08 -4.38
CA ALA A 653 6.00 -2.98 -5.11
C ALA A 653 5.38 -3.44 -6.44
N GLY A 654 6.22 -3.66 -7.45
CA GLY A 654 5.82 -4.35 -8.68
C GLY A 654 5.56 -5.84 -8.42
N GLY A 655 4.58 -6.41 -9.12
CA GLY A 655 4.27 -7.83 -9.06
C GLY A 655 5.30 -8.67 -9.81
N SER A 656 5.45 -9.94 -9.45
CA SER A 656 6.37 -10.84 -10.14
C SER A 656 5.86 -11.20 -11.54
N GLY A 657 6.77 -11.41 -12.49
CA GLY A 657 6.45 -12.05 -13.76
C GLY A 657 6.11 -13.54 -13.56
N GLY A 658 5.25 -14.07 -14.42
CA GLY A 658 4.96 -15.50 -14.46
C GLY A 658 6.06 -16.27 -15.17
N ALA A 659 6.29 -17.52 -14.75
CA ALA A 659 7.22 -18.41 -15.41
C ALA A 659 6.67 -18.86 -16.78
N GLY A 660 7.56 -19.15 -17.71
CA GLY A 660 7.22 -19.80 -18.96
C GLY A 660 6.76 -21.24 -18.75
N GLY A 661 5.84 -21.70 -19.58
CA GLY A 661 5.38 -23.09 -19.55
C GLY A 661 6.48 -24.03 -20.03
N SER A 662 6.70 -25.13 -19.31
CA SER A 662 7.64 -26.16 -19.78
C SER A 662 7.03 -26.96 -20.93
N ALA A 663 7.88 -27.32 -21.90
CA ALA A 663 7.55 -28.37 -22.85
C ALA A 663 7.74 -29.76 -22.21
N TYR A 664 6.89 -30.71 -22.59
CA TYR A 664 6.79 -32.04 -21.99
C TYR A 664 8.11 -32.82 -22.06
N ALA A 665 8.58 -33.27 -20.90
CA ALA A 665 9.64 -34.26 -20.75
C ALA A 665 8.98 -35.64 -20.63
N GLY A 666 8.95 -36.42 -21.71
CA GLY A 666 8.10 -37.61 -21.74
C GLY A 666 8.50 -38.75 -20.82
N ASN A 667 7.60 -39.74 -20.68
CA ASN A 667 7.80 -40.85 -19.75
C ASN A 667 8.68 -41.96 -20.38
N PRO A 668 9.91 -42.16 -19.88
CA PRO A 668 10.84 -43.15 -20.43
C PRO A 668 10.36 -44.60 -20.25
N ALA A 669 9.49 -44.85 -19.27
CA ALA A 669 9.03 -46.20 -18.92
C ALA A 669 8.06 -46.81 -19.94
N ILE A 670 7.45 -46.00 -20.81
CA ILE A 670 6.35 -46.43 -21.69
C ILE A 670 6.52 -46.06 -23.17
N GLY A 671 7.68 -45.55 -23.59
CA GLY A 671 7.97 -45.45 -25.03
C GLY A 671 7.28 -44.30 -25.78
N GLU A 672 6.83 -43.27 -25.08
CA GLU A 672 5.91 -42.21 -25.55
C GLU A 672 6.42 -41.29 -26.69
N HIS A 673 7.63 -41.47 -27.21
CA HIS A 673 8.20 -40.54 -28.19
C HIS A 673 8.20 -41.05 -29.63
N GLY A 674 7.83 -40.14 -30.54
CA GLY A 674 8.10 -40.18 -31.98
C GLY A 674 9.51 -40.69 -32.33
N ARG A 675 9.65 -41.57 -33.35
CA ARG A 675 10.94 -41.81 -34.02
C ARG A 675 11.37 -40.58 -34.84
N PHE A 676 10.41 -39.72 -35.22
CA PHE A 676 10.60 -38.52 -36.03
C PHE A 676 9.79 -37.32 -35.44
N GLY A 677 10.43 -36.18 -35.12
CA GLY A 677 9.75 -34.97 -34.61
C GLY A 677 10.68 -33.94 -33.92
N THR A 678 10.19 -32.72 -33.65
CA THR A 678 10.92 -31.65 -32.94
C THR A 678 10.70 -31.68 -31.43
N ASN A 679 11.72 -31.40 -30.62
CA ASN A 679 11.50 -31.09 -29.20
C ASN A 679 10.74 -29.74 -29.12
N GLY A 680 9.66 -29.66 -28.33
CA GLY A 680 8.93 -28.40 -28.15
C GLY A 680 9.77 -27.39 -27.38
N ASN A 681 9.59 -26.10 -27.66
CA ASN A 681 10.31 -25.05 -26.94
C ASN A 681 9.66 -24.78 -25.58
N GLY A 682 10.50 -24.42 -24.60
CA GLY A 682 10.03 -23.85 -23.37
C GLY A 682 9.45 -22.45 -23.62
N GLY A 683 8.37 -22.11 -22.92
CA GLY A 683 7.79 -20.77 -22.99
C GLY A 683 8.73 -19.72 -22.39
N ALA A 684 8.70 -18.49 -22.90
CA ALA A 684 9.46 -17.41 -22.27
C ALA A 684 8.90 -17.08 -20.87
N GLY A 685 9.79 -16.81 -19.93
CA GLY A 685 9.47 -16.16 -18.67
C GLY A 685 9.05 -14.71 -18.90
N ALA A 686 8.19 -14.19 -18.03
CA ALA A 686 7.67 -12.84 -18.20
C ALA A 686 8.36 -11.82 -17.32
N ASN A 687 8.30 -10.57 -17.76
CA ASN A 687 8.91 -9.47 -17.01
C ASN A 687 8.20 -9.23 -15.67
N GLY A 688 8.98 -8.83 -14.67
CA GLY A 688 8.44 -8.28 -13.43
C GLY A 688 7.81 -6.91 -13.65
N GLY A 689 6.81 -6.59 -12.83
CA GLY A 689 6.14 -5.28 -12.85
C GLY A 689 7.04 -4.18 -12.28
N THR A 690 6.82 -2.94 -12.70
CA THR A 690 7.59 -1.81 -12.15
C THR A 690 7.11 -1.46 -10.75
N GLY A 691 8.02 -1.07 -9.85
CA GLY A 691 7.67 -0.45 -8.58
C GLY A 691 7.03 0.93 -8.78
N GLY A 692 6.10 1.29 -7.90
CA GLY A 692 5.48 2.62 -7.88
C GLY A 692 6.41 3.66 -7.26
N GLY A 693 6.35 4.91 -7.71
CA GLY A 693 7.10 6.00 -7.09
C GLY A 693 6.56 6.35 -5.69
N GLY A 694 7.44 6.84 -4.82
CA GLY A 694 7.06 7.42 -3.53
C GLY A 694 6.52 8.84 -3.69
N GLY A 695 5.59 9.22 -2.82
CA GLY A 695 4.98 10.54 -2.79
C GLY A 695 5.91 11.59 -2.20
N THR A 696 5.72 12.86 -2.55
CA THR A 696 6.54 13.95 -2.00
C THR A 696 6.12 14.28 -0.56
N GLY A 697 7.08 14.68 0.28
CA GLY A 697 6.79 15.21 1.61
C GLY A 697 6.11 16.59 1.52
N GLY A 698 5.22 16.87 2.46
CA GLY A 698 4.52 18.15 2.55
C GLY A 698 5.39 19.27 3.10
N ALA A 699 5.09 20.52 2.76
CA ALA A 699 5.84 21.65 3.30
C ALA A 699 5.53 21.89 4.79
N GLY A 700 6.53 22.33 5.54
CA GLY A 700 6.37 22.74 6.93
C GLY A 700 5.77 24.14 7.06
N VAL A 701 4.97 24.36 8.10
CA VAL A 701 4.48 25.66 8.59
C VAL A 701 5.02 25.90 10.00
N ASP A 702 5.90 26.90 10.18
CA ASP A 702 6.70 27.09 11.40
C ASP A 702 7.55 25.85 11.78
N SER A 703 8.09 25.17 10.77
CA SER A 703 8.34 23.73 10.81
C SER A 703 9.29 23.27 9.71
N ALA A 704 10.01 22.17 9.94
CA ALA A 704 10.82 21.54 8.89
C ALA A 704 9.92 20.91 7.83
N GLY A 705 10.41 20.66 6.62
CA GLY A 705 9.61 19.94 5.62
C GLY A 705 9.44 18.45 5.95
N GLY A 706 8.39 17.82 5.41
CA GLY A 706 8.12 16.39 5.60
C GLY A 706 9.01 15.48 4.78
N THR A 707 9.14 14.21 5.15
CA THR A 707 9.98 13.29 4.39
C THR A 707 9.28 12.82 3.12
N GLY A 708 10.04 12.61 2.06
CA GLY A 708 9.53 11.96 0.85
C GLY A 708 9.34 10.46 1.08
N GLY A 709 8.28 9.89 0.51
CA GLY A 709 8.01 8.46 0.57
C GLY A 709 9.05 7.66 -0.21
N ASN A 710 9.32 6.42 0.22
CA ASN A 710 10.22 5.54 -0.51
C ASN A 710 9.57 5.05 -1.81
N GLY A 711 10.38 4.85 -2.85
CA GLY A 711 9.96 4.15 -4.06
C GLY A 711 9.76 2.66 -3.80
N GLY A 712 8.78 2.07 -4.47
CA GLY A 712 8.50 0.64 -4.41
C GLY A 712 9.55 -0.18 -5.14
N ASN A 713 9.82 -1.40 -4.69
CA ASN A 713 10.73 -2.31 -5.39
C ASN A 713 10.14 -2.77 -6.72
N GLY A 714 11.01 -3.03 -7.69
CA GLY A 714 10.63 -3.72 -8.92
C GLY A 714 10.28 -5.18 -8.65
N GLY A 715 9.33 -5.72 -9.41
CA GLY A 715 8.97 -7.13 -9.31
C GLY A 715 10.05 -8.02 -9.91
N ALA A 716 10.29 -9.20 -9.34
CA ALA A 716 11.13 -10.20 -9.97
C ALA A 716 10.50 -10.68 -11.29
N ALA A 717 11.33 -11.00 -12.28
CA ALA A 717 10.83 -11.66 -13.47
C ALA A 717 10.49 -13.14 -13.20
N GLY A 718 9.74 -13.73 -14.11
CA GLY A 718 9.51 -15.17 -14.13
C GLY A 718 10.57 -15.88 -14.96
N ASP A 719 10.86 -17.12 -14.59
CA ASP A 719 11.85 -17.95 -15.26
C ASP A 719 11.36 -18.46 -16.61
N GLY A 720 12.29 -18.78 -17.49
CA GLY A 720 12.03 -19.47 -18.74
C GLY A 720 11.56 -20.90 -18.51
N GLY A 721 10.62 -21.36 -19.32
CA GLY A 721 10.16 -22.75 -19.30
C GLY A 721 11.25 -23.70 -19.81
N SER A 722 11.31 -24.92 -19.28
CA SER A 722 12.25 -25.92 -19.79
C SER A 722 11.86 -26.37 -21.21
N PRO A 723 12.85 -26.66 -22.09
CA PRO A 723 12.58 -27.29 -23.38
C PRO A 723 12.12 -28.74 -23.21
N GLY A 724 11.43 -29.29 -24.22
CA GLY A 724 11.03 -30.69 -24.24
C GLY A 724 12.22 -31.65 -24.37
N SER A 725 12.09 -32.87 -23.84
CA SER A 725 13.10 -33.93 -23.94
C SER A 725 12.65 -35.06 -24.87
N GLY A 726 13.48 -35.48 -25.83
CA GLY A 726 13.18 -36.58 -26.77
C GLY A 726 13.93 -37.87 -26.44
N PHE A 727 13.28 -38.83 -25.78
CA PHE A 727 13.94 -40.06 -25.29
C PHE A 727 14.34 -41.07 -26.40
N TYR A 728 13.74 -40.99 -27.62
CA TYR A 728 13.97 -41.92 -28.74
C TYR A 728 14.13 -41.27 -30.13
N ALA A 729 14.37 -39.96 -30.20
CA ALA A 729 14.48 -39.26 -31.48
C ALA A 729 15.68 -39.80 -32.29
N GLN A 730 15.43 -40.44 -33.42
CA GLN A 730 16.48 -40.77 -34.39
C GLN A 730 16.82 -39.54 -35.23
N PRO A 731 18.05 -39.41 -35.75
CA PRO A 731 18.38 -38.32 -36.66
C PRO A 731 17.43 -38.34 -37.86
N GLY A 732 16.63 -37.28 -38.03
CA GLY A 732 15.88 -37.08 -39.26
C GLY A 732 16.84 -36.85 -40.44
N ILE A 733 16.38 -37.16 -41.66
CA ILE A 733 17.15 -37.02 -42.92
C ILE A 733 17.75 -35.61 -43.11
N ASN A 734 17.17 -34.58 -42.47
CA ASN A 734 17.60 -33.18 -42.55
C ASN A 734 18.21 -32.60 -41.25
N ARG A 735 18.60 -33.42 -40.26
CA ARG A 735 19.28 -32.95 -39.03
C ARG A 735 18.62 -31.75 -38.31
N ALA A 736 17.32 -31.82 -38.00
CA ALA A 736 16.62 -30.81 -37.19
C ALA A 736 15.59 -31.49 -36.27
N PRO A 737 15.29 -30.99 -35.04
CA PRO A 737 15.89 -29.93 -34.22
C PRO A 737 16.00 -30.20 -32.70
N VAL A 738 16.76 -29.31 -32.04
CA VAL A 738 17.01 -29.18 -30.61
C VAL A 738 15.88 -28.35 -29.96
N GLY A 739 15.38 -28.74 -28.78
CA GLY A 739 14.42 -27.91 -28.04
C GLY A 739 15.18 -26.77 -27.36
N ILE A 740 14.66 -25.55 -27.43
CA ILE A 740 15.29 -24.36 -26.83
C ILE A 740 14.56 -24.02 -25.53
N GLY A 741 15.32 -23.87 -24.45
CA GLY A 741 14.80 -23.39 -23.18
C GLY A 741 14.25 -21.98 -23.31
N GLY A 742 13.18 -21.70 -22.58
CA GLY A 742 12.58 -20.38 -22.53
C GLY A 742 13.60 -19.36 -22.03
N VAL A 743 13.58 -18.16 -22.62
CA VAL A 743 14.34 -17.03 -22.10
C VAL A 743 13.68 -16.56 -20.79
N GLY A 744 14.48 -16.31 -19.75
CA GLY A 744 14.03 -15.72 -18.50
C GLY A 744 13.53 -14.29 -18.68
N GLY A 745 12.54 -13.90 -17.89
CA GLY A 745 11.96 -12.55 -17.97
C GLY A 745 12.92 -11.47 -17.48
N LYS A 746 12.70 -10.21 -17.88
CA LYS A 746 13.44 -9.07 -17.32
C LYS A 746 12.86 -8.64 -15.97
N GLY A 747 13.72 -8.40 -14.99
CA GLY A 747 13.32 -7.84 -13.70
C GLY A 747 12.69 -6.46 -13.86
N GLY A 748 11.67 -6.17 -13.05
CA GLY A 748 10.97 -4.90 -13.05
C GLY A 748 11.86 -3.77 -12.57
N ALA A 749 11.75 -2.59 -13.18
CA ALA A 749 12.41 -1.39 -12.66
C ALA A 749 11.78 -0.97 -11.32
N ALA A 750 12.59 -0.50 -10.39
CA ALA A 750 12.09 0.03 -9.13
C ALA A 750 11.52 1.45 -9.29
N GLY A 751 10.63 1.82 -8.39
CA GLY A 751 10.09 3.18 -8.27
C GLY A 751 11.11 4.15 -7.68
N ALA A 752 11.04 5.40 -8.10
CA ALA A 752 11.84 6.48 -7.52
C ALA A 752 11.32 6.86 -6.12
N GLY A 753 12.22 7.29 -5.24
CA GLY A 753 11.86 7.93 -3.98
C GLY A 753 11.25 9.31 -4.22
N GLY A 754 10.29 9.70 -3.37
CA GLY A 754 9.65 11.01 -3.40
C GLY A 754 10.58 12.09 -2.87
N ALA A 755 10.42 13.33 -3.35
CA ALA A 755 11.17 14.45 -2.81
C ALA A 755 10.72 14.80 -1.38
N GLY A 756 11.64 15.27 -0.55
CA GLY A 756 11.32 15.86 0.75
C GLY A 756 10.57 17.19 0.59
N GLY A 757 9.75 17.52 1.58
CA GLY A 757 8.96 18.74 1.64
C GLY A 757 9.79 19.98 1.94
N VAL A 758 9.27 21.15 1.61
CA VAL A 758 9.94 22.44 1.85
C VAL A 758 9.81 22.85 3.32
N GLY A 759 10.89 23.28 3.97
CA GLY A 759 10.85 23.86 5.32
C GLY A 759 10.42 25.32 5.31
N ASP A 760 9.81 25.79 6.39
CA ASP A 760 9.50 27.22 6.58
C ASP A 760 10.76 28.02 6.98
N THR A 761 10.68 29.35 6.99
CA THR A 761 11.77 30.27 7.38
C THR A 761 12.39 29.86 8.72
N GLY A 762 13.70 29.63 8.73
CA GLY A 762 14.44 29.14 9.90
C GLY A 762 14.41 27.63 10.12
N PHE A 763 13.72 26.85 9.27
CA PHE A 763 13.61 25.39 9.39
C PHE A 763 14.10 24.65 8.15
N ASN A 764 14.71 23.49 8.39
CA ASN A 764 15.31 22.69 7.33
C ASN A 764 14.25 22.05 6.42
N GLY A 765 14.62 21.78 5.17
CA GLY A 765 13.80 20.95 4.29
C GLY A 765 13.74 19.51 4.76
N GLY A 766 12.71 18.78 4.33
CA GLY A 766 12.54 17.37 4.65
C GLY A 766 13.50 16.45 3.88
N THR A 767 13.73 15.24 4.38
CA THR A 767 14.59 14.28 3.71
C THR A 767 13.92 13.69 2.48
N GLY A 768 14.65 13.47 1.39
CA GLY A 768 14.14 12.73 0.24
C GLY A 768 13.97 11.24 0.56
N GLY A 769 12.98 10.60 -0.06
CA GLY A 769 12.75 9.16 0.06
C GLY A 769 13.81 8.34 -0.68
N ASN A 770 14.02 7.11 -0.24
CA ASN A 770 14.94 6.19 -0.92
C ASN A 770 14.32 5.68 -2.22
N GLY A 771 15.15 5.45 -3.24
CA GLY A 771 14.74 4.68 -4.41
C GLY A 771 14.56 3.21 -4.10
N GLY A 772 13.61 2.55 -4.77
CA GLY A 772 13.38 1.11 -4.59
C GLY A 772 14.49 0.25 -5.19
N VAL A 773 14.57 -1.02 -4.81
CA VAL A 773 15.51 -1.99 -5.41
C VAL A 773 14.94 -2.56 -6.71
N GLY A 774 15.76 -2.67 -7.75
CA GLY A 774 15.38 -3.29 -9.02
C GLY A 774 15.07 -4.77 -8.86
N GLY A 775 14.09 -5.29 -9.60
CA GLY A 775 13.72 -6.69 -9.54
C GLY A 775 14.79 -7.60 -10.14
N ALA A 776 14.94 -8.82 -9.65
CA ALA A 776 15.83 -9.80 -10.27
C ALA A 776 15.31 -10.21 -11.67
N GLY A 777 16.23 -10.46 -12.60
CA GLY A 777 15.94 -11.17 -13.84
C GLY A 777 15.55 -12.62 -13.55
N GLY A 778 14.72 -13.20 -14.41
CA GLY A 778 14.34 -14.61 -14.32
C GLY A 778 15.41 -15.50 -14.94
N ASP A 779 15.54 -16.72 -14.46
CA ASP A 779 16.53 -17.65 -14.99
C ASP A 779 16.07 -18.19 -16.35
N GLY A 780 17.03 -18.59 -17.18
CA GLY A 780 16.77 -19.28 -18.43
C GLY A 780 16.35 -20.73 -18.19
N GLY A 781 15.51 -21.28 -19.07
CA GLY A 781 15.04 -22.65 -18.93
C GLY A 781 16.15 -23.67 -19.18
N SER A 782 16.54 -24.44 -18.16
CA SER A 782 17.53 -25.52 -18.33
C SER A 782 16.94 -26.74 -19.02
N ALA A 783 17.76 -27.40 -19.84
CA ALA A 783 17.46 -28.70 -20.42
C ALA A 783 17.80 -29.83 -19.44
N THR A 784 16.88 -30.77 -19.23
CA THR A 784 17.14 -31.95 -18.39
C THR A 784 17.28 -33.23 -19.24
N GLY A 785 18.42 -33.91 -19.14
CA GLY A 785 18.60 -35.34 -19.49
C GLY A 785 19.64 -35.69 -20.56
N THR A 786 19.97 -36.98 -20.65
CA THR A 786 21.09 -37.57 -21.43
C THR A 786 20.56 -38.34 -22.65
N TYR A 787 20.77 -37.89 -23.90
CA TYR A 787 20.03 -38.47 -25.05
C TYR A 787 20.81 -38.74 -26.36
N TYR A 788 20.23 -39.64 -27.19
CA TYR A 788 20.92 -40.48 -28.19
C TYR A 788 21.44 -39.79 -29.48
N ALA A 789 21.19 -38.49 -29.73
CA ALA A 789 21.62 -37.85 -30.99
C ALA A 789 22.10 -36.39 -30.90
N GLN A 790 21.41 -35.48 -30.17
CA GLN A 790 21.80 -34.07 -29.91
C GLN A 790 21.11 -33.57 -28.62
N GLY A 791 21.80 -32.79 -27.78
CA GLY A 791 21.25 -32.25 -26.52
C GLY A 791 20.42 -30.97 -26.70
N SER A 792 19.32 -30.81 -25.93
CA SER A 792 18.48 -29.58 -25.88
C SER A 792 19.29 -28.37 -25.39
N SER A 793 19.07 -27.18 -25.94
CA SER A 793 19.79 -25.97 -25.51
C SER A 793 19.08 -25.28 -24.35
N GLY A 794 19.84 -24.75 -23.40
CA GLY A 794 19.32 -23.92 -22.33
C GLY A 794 18.85 -22.55 -22.84
N GLY A 795 17.94 -21.91 -22.10
CA GLY A 795 17.47 -20.55 -22.40
C GLY A 795 18.37 -19.48 -21.79
N ASN A 796 18.40 -18.27 -22.34
CA ASN A 796 19.14 -17.16 -21.74
C ASN A 796 18.46 -16.66 -20.46
N GLY A 797 19.26 -16.25 -19.47
CA GLY A 797 18.81 -15.53 -18.30
C GLY A 797 18.33 -14.12 -18.64
N GLY A 798 17.38 -13.62 -17.86
CA GLY A 798 16.80 -12.30 -18.06
C GLY A 798 17.59 -11.20 -17.35
N ASN A 799 17.57 -9.99 -17.89
CA ASN A 799 18.28 -8.88 -17.25
C ASN A 799 17.62 -8.47 -15.93
N GLY A 800 18.43 -8.08 -14.95
CA GLY A 800 17.98 -7.42 -13.73
C GLY A 800 17.37 -6.05 -13.99
N GLY A 801 16.41 -5.67 -13.15
CA GLY A 801 15.72 -4.40 -13.19
C GLY A 801 16.59 -3.26 -12.67
N ALA A 802 16.40 -2.05 -13.21
CA ALA A 802 17.08 -0.87 -12.70
C ALA A 802 16.62 -0.50 -11.29
N GLY A 803 17.55 -0.07 -10.44
CA GLY A 803 17.26 0.53 -9.14
C GLY A 803 16.57 1.89 -9.29
N GLY A 804 15.76 2.24 -8.31
CA GLY A 804 15.01 3.49 -8.29
C GLY A 804 15.91 4.68 -7.98
N ASN A 805 15.64 5.81 -8.63
CA ASN A 805 16.33 7.06 -8.28
C ASN A 805 15.99 7.49 -6.86
N ALA A 806 16.95 8.07 -6.16
CA ALA A 806 16.72 8.71 -4.87
C ALA A 806 15.81 9.95 -5.01
N GLY A 807 15.00 10.20 -3.99
CA GLY A 807 14.27 11.45 -3.84
C GLY A 807 15.18 12.60 -3.45
N ALA A 808 14.95 13.78 -4.02
CA ALA A 808 15.66 14.99 -3.62
C ALA A 808 15.30 15.38 -2.18
N GLY A 809 16.25 15.95 -1.44
CA GLY A 809 15.93 16.63 -0.20
C GLY A 809 15.08 17.87 -0.48
N GLY A 810 14.18 18.21 0.43
CA GLY A 810 13.36 19.40 0.31
C GLY A 810 14.18 20.68 0.48
N ALA A 811 13.72 21.78 -0.11
CA ALA A 811 14.33 23.08 0.13
C ALA A 811 14.17 23.49 1.60
N GLY A 812 15.20 24.08 2.21
CA GLY A 812 15.06 24.75 3.51
C GLY A 812 14.37 26.09 3.34
N GLY A 813 13.79 26.61 4.40
CA GLY A 813 13.34 28.00 4.42
C GLY A 813 14.51 28.98 4.42
N VAL A 814 14.19 30.27 4.39
CA VAL A 814 15.20 31.34 4.50
C VAL A 814 16.04 31.11 5.77
N ASP A 815 17.36 31.23 5.64
CA ASP A 815 18.37 31.00 6.69
C ASP A 815 18.42 29.57 7.27
N ALA A 816 17.88 28.56 6.58
CA ALA A 816 17.94 27.15 6.96
C ALA A 816 18.58 26.26 5.89
N LEU A 817 18.92 25.02 6.27
CA LEU A 817 19.54 24.06 5.36
C LEU A 817 18.48 23.33 4.53
N ALA A 818 18.81 23.01 3.28
CA ALA A 818 18.05 22.01 2.54
C ALA A 818 18.11 20.65 3.24
N GLY A 819 17.05 19.86 3.09
CA GLY A 819 17.01 18.49 3.58
C GLY A 819 18.03 17.60 2.87
N THR A 820 18.38 16.48 3.49
CA THR A 820 19.26 15.49 2.87
C THR A 820 18.52 14.73 1.78
N GLY A 821 19.19 14.40 0.68
CA GLY A 821 18.62 13.48 -0.33
C GLY A 821 18.47 12.06 0.22
N GLY A 822 17.59 11.27 -0.40
CA GLY A 822 17.46 9.84 -0.12
C GLY A 822 18.61 9.03 -0.72
N ASN A 823 18.72 7.75 -0.36
CA ASN A 823 19.65 6.83 -1.00
C ASN A 823 19.07 6.32 -2.33
N ALA A 824 19.95 6.11 -3.32
CA ALA A 824 19.54 5.48 -4.56
C ALA A 824 19.33 3.97 -4.36
N GLY A 825 18.39 3.41 -5.11
CA GLY A 825 18.12 1.99 -5.07
C GLY A 825 19.20 1.17 -5.78
N ALA A 826 19.50 -0.01 -5.26
CA ALA A 826 20.37 -0.96 -5.93
C ALA A 826 19.71 -1.52 -7.20
N GLY A 827 20.54 -1.86 -8.19
CA GLY A 827 20.08 -2.63 -9.35
C GLY A 827 19.75 -4.08 -8.98
N GLY A 828 18.82 -4.70 -9.70
CA GLY A 828 18.48 -6.10 -9.53
C GLY A 828 19.54 -7.01 -10.14
N ARG A 829 19.72 -8.21 -9.60
CA ARG A 829 20.61 -9.23 -10.19
C ARG A 829 20.06 -9.72 -11.54
N GLY A 830 20.92 -10.00 -12.50
CA GLY A 830 20.57 -10.73 -13.72
C GLY A 830 20.26 -12.20 -13.43
N GLY A 831 19.32 -12.78 -14.16
CA GLY A 831 18.98 -14.19 -14.05
C GLY A 831 20.07 -15.06 -14.67
N ASP A 832 20.24 -16.27 -14.16
CA ASP A 832 21.25 -17.19 -14.66
C ASP A 832 20.79 -17.81 -15.99
N GLY A 833 21.74 -18.14 -16.86
CA GLY A 833 21.51 -18.85 -18.10
C GLY A 833 21.21 -20.32 -17.84
N GLY A 834 20.26 -20.89 -18.60
CA GLY A 834 19.89 -22.29 -18.47
C GLY A 834 20.98 -23.23 -19.00
N ASP A 835 21.10 -24.39 -18.38
CA ASP A 835 22.06 -25.42 -18.79
C ASP A 835 21.61 -26.12 -20.08
N GLY A 836 22.59 -26.51 -20.90
CA GLY A 836 22.41 -27.36 -22.07
C GLY A 836 22.39 -28.85 -21.71
N GLY A 837 21.65 -29.66 -22.46
CA GLY A 837 21.49 -31.09 -22.22
C GLY A 837 22.66 -31.94 -22.73
N ASP A 838 22.93 -33.05 -22.04
CA ASP A 838 23.97 -34.02 -22.41
C ASP A 838 23.57 -34.94 -23.59
N SER A 839 24.57 -35.33 -24.39
CA SER A 839 24.42 -36.41 -25.38
C SER A 839 24.92 -37.76 -24.85
N THR A 840 24.45 -38.90 -25.38
CA THR A 840 24.84 -40.24 -24.87
C THR A 840 25.54 -41.16 -25.88
N LEU A 841 25.69 -40.74 -27.15
CA LEU A 841 26.35 -41.57 -28.17
C LEU A 841 27.82 -41.16 -28.35
N THR A 842 28.72 -42.12 -28.21
CA THR A 842 30.14 -41.96 -28.58
C THR A 842 30.29 -42.12 -30.10
N GLY A 843 30.48 -41.00 -30.81
CA GLY A 843 30.71 -40.98 -32.27
C GLY A 843 30.88 -39.56 -32.83
N THR A 844 31.62 -39.41 -33.93
CA THR A 844 31.87 -38.13 -34.61
C THR A 844 30.57 -37.59 -35.22
N ASN A 845 30.10 -36.41 -34.77
CA ASN A 845 28.87 -35.65 -35.14
C ASN A 845 27.74 -35.60 -34.08
N VAL A 846 28.04 -35.87 -32.81
CA VAL A 846 27.09 -35.69 -31.69
C VAL A 846 27.49 -34.45 -30.88
N HIS A 847 26.53 -33.56 -30.62
CA HIS A 847 26.75 -32.30 -29.88
C HIS A 847 25.90 -32.29 -28.60
N GLY A 848 26.50 -31.91 -27.48
CA GLY A 848 25.75 -31.44 -26.32
C GLY A 848 24.98 -30.16 -26.65
N GLY A 849 23.90 -29.90 -25.93
CA GLY A 849 23.16 -28.65 -26.08
C GLY A 849 23.99 -27.46 -25.61
N ALA A 850 23.85 -26.31 -26.28
CA ALA A 850 24.45 -25.07 -25.79
C ALA A 850 23.71 -24.60 -24.54
N ALA A 851 24.44 -24.04 -23.59
CA ALA A 851 23.83 -23.30 -22.49
C ALA A 851 23.39 -21.91 -22.95
N GLY A 852 22.46 -21.33 -22.19
CA GLY A 852 22.07 -19.95 -22.34
C GLY A 852 23.02 -19.00 -21.63
N ASP A 853 23.11 -17.78 -22.14
CA ASP A 853 23.88 -16.70 -21.53
C ASP A 853 23.16 -16.17 -20.27
N GLY A 854 23.93 -15.77 -19.26
CA GLY A 854 23.42 -15.09 -18.08
C GLY A 854 22.95 -13.68 -18.39
N GLY A 855 21.91 -13.23 -17.69
CA GLY A 855 21.33 -11.91 -17.87
C GLY A 855 22.20 -10.81 -17.26
N ASN A 856 22.19 -9.63 -17.85
CA ASN A 856 22.93 -8.50 -17.27
C ASN A 856 22.29 -8.03 -15.96
N GLY A 857 23.10 -7.64 -15.01
CA GLY A 857 22.69 -6.96 -13.79
C GLY A 857 22.08 -5.59 -14.07
N GLY A 858 21.10 -5.22 -13.26
CA GLY A 858 20.43 -3.95 -13.32
C GLY A 858 21.35 -2.81 -12.88
N ARG A 859 21.24 -1.66 -13.54
CA ARG A 859 21.94 -0.44 -13.09
C ARG A 859 21.32 0.06 -11.79
N ALA A 860 22.15 0.60 -10.90
CA ALA A 860 21.69 1.32 -9.73
C ALA A 860 20.92 2.60 -10.13
N GLY A 861 20.04 3.05 -9.26
CA GLY A 861 19.39 4.35 -9.41
C GLY A 861 20.37 5.50 -9.28
N SER A 862 19.98 6.70 -9.73
CA SER A 862 20.78 7.91 -9.55
C SER A 862 20.63 8.51 -8.15
N VAL A 863 21.72 9.10 -7.65
CA VAL A 863 21.76 9.86 -6.38
C VAL A 863 21.01 11.19 -6.55
N ALA A 864 20.35 11.63 -5.50
CA ALA A 864 19.63 12.91 -5.48
C ALA A 864 20.55 14.11 -5.72
N VAL A 865 20.07 15.10 -6.48
CA VAL A 865 20.76 16.39 -6.68
C VAL A 865 20.53 17.29 -5.46
N GLY A 866 21.60 17.74 -4.79
CA GLY A 866 21.57 18.94 -3.92
C GLY A 866 21.53 18.79 -2.39
N GLY A 867 21.64 17.60 -1.78
CA GLY A 867 21.67 17.48 -0.31
C GLY A 867 22.77 16.53 0.17
N GLY A 868 23.65 16.99 1.07
CA GLY A 868 24.73 16.15 1.62
C GLY A 868 24.20 14.89 2.34
N GLY A 869 24.88 13.75 2.16
CA GLY A 869 24.63 12.52 2.93
C GLY A 869 23.95 11.35 2.18
N ALA A 870 23.42 11.56 0.96
CA ALA A 870 22.85 10.51 0.14
C ALA A 870 23.91 9.54 -0.39
N ARG A 871 23.68 8.22 -0.26
CA ARG A 871 24.51 7.19 -0.88
C ARG A 871 23.93 6.78 -2.23
N GLY A 872 24.81 6.41 -3.15
CA GLY A 872 24.41 5.69 -4.35
C GLY A 872 23.86 4.30 -4.04
N GLY A 873 23.45 3.60 -5.09
CA GLY A 873 23.11 2.19 -5.04
C GLY A 873 24.22 1.37 -5.68
N ASP A 874 24.38 0.13 -5.20
CA ASP A 874 25.21 -0.85 -5.87
C ASP A 874 24.54 -1.27 -7.18
N GLY A 875 25.34 -1.52 -8.22
CA GLY A 875 24.84 -2.20 -9.40
C GLY A 875 24.48 -3.65 -9.06
N GLY A 876 23.45 -4.19 -9.71
CA GLY A 876 23.12 -5.61 -9.51
C GLY A 876 24.16 -6.49 -10.20
N ASP A 877 24.45 -7.66 -9.65
CA ASP A 877 25.36 -8.61 -10.30
C ASP A 877 24.73 -9.15 -11.59
N GLY A 878 25.56 -9.48 -12.57
CA GLY A 878 25.15 -10.27 -13.73
C GLY A 878 24.84 -11.70 -13.31
N GLY A 879 23.95 -12.35 -14.06
CA GLY A 879 23.66 -13.76 -13.88
C GLY A 879 24.78 -14.62 -14.44
N ASP A 880 24.95 -15.80 -13.87
CA ASP A 880 25.90 -16.79 -14.36
C ASP A 880 25.42 -17.35 -15.70
N GLY A 881 26.32 -17.63 -16.64
CA GLY A 881 26.03 -18.39 -17.85
C GLY A 881 25.89 -19.87 -17.52
N GLY A 882 24.97 -20.56 -18.22
CA GLY A 882 24.75 -21.98 -17.99
C GLY A 882 25.93 -22.86 -18.43
N LEU A 883 25.90 -24.12 -18.04
CA LEU A 883 26.85 -25.14 -18.48
C LEU A 883 26.34 -25.86 -19.72
N GLY A 884 27.18 -25.97 -20.76
CA GLY A 884 26.85 -26.77 -21.94
C GLY A 884 27.01 -28.28 -21.68
N GLY A 885 26.38 -29.11 -22.51
CA GLY A 885 26.40 -30.58 -22.34
C GLY A 885 27.80 -31.20 -22.51
N ALA A 886 28.11 -32.21 -21.69
CA ALA A 886 29.45 -32.75 -21.40
C ALA A 886 29.95 -33.91 -22.30
N VAL A 887 29.19 -34.31 -23.33
CA VAL A 887 29.53 -35.47 -24.19
C VAL A 887 29.44 -35.10 -25.68
N GLY A 888 30.53 -35.32 -26.44
CA GLY A 888 30.68 -34.89 -27.85
C GLY A 888 31.67 -33.73 -28.00
N SER A 889 31.57 -32.90 -29.04
CA SER A 889 32.14 -31.53 -28.92
C SER A 889 31.30 -30.81 -27.87
N ASN A 890 31.92 -30.36 -26.76
CA ASN A 890 31.21 -29.79 -25.62
C ASN A 890 30.21 -28.73 -26.10
N GLY A 891 28.97 -28.81 -25.60
CA GLY A 891 28.03 -27.70 -25.77
C GLY A 891 28.69 -26.42 -25.24
N ALA A 892 28.55 -25.31 -25.96
CA ALA A 892 29.12 -24.05 -25.47
C ALA A 892 28.49 -23.71 -24.11
N ASN A 893 29.33 -23.42 -23.11
CA ASN A 893 28.87 -22.76 -21.89
C ASN A 893 28.27 -21.40 -22.26
N GLY A 894 27.28 -20.93 -21.52
CA GLY A 894 26.79 -19.56 -21.64
C GLY A 894 27.85 -18.58 -21.19
N ALA A 895 27.86 -17.39 -21.78
CA ALA A 895 28.59 -16.27 -21.20
C ALA A 895 27.84 -15.77 -19.94
N GLY A 896 28.56 -15.34 -18.92
CA GLY A 896 27.94 -14.64 -17.79
C GLY A 896 27.57 -13.22 -18.14
N GLY A 897 26.50 -12.73 -17.51
CA GLY A 897 25.98 -11.38 -17.72
C GLY A 897 26.89 -10.31 -17.13
N ASP A 898 26.87 -9.12 -17.73
CA ASP A 898 27.55 -7.95 -17.20
C ASP A 898 26.91 -7.50 -15.89
N GLY A 899 27.72 -7.23 -14.87
CA GLY A 899 27.24 -6.53 -13.69
C GLY A 899 26.77 -5.11 -14.01
N GLY A 900 25.70 -4.69 -13.35
CA GLY A 900 25.12 -3.37 -13.54
C GLY A 900 26.03 -2.26 -13.01
N ALA A 901 25.92 -1.06 -13.59
CA ALA A 901 26.67 0.08 -13.09
C ALA A 901 26.13 0.54 -11.71
N GLY A 902 27.03 0.72 -10.74
CA GLY A 902 26.75 1.39 -9.47
C GLY A 902 26.63 2.91 -9.64
N SER A 903 26.12 3.60 -8.62
CA SER A 903 25.98 5.06 -8.62
C SER A 903 26.64 5.69 -7.40
N GLY A 904 26.91 7.01 -7.44
CA GLY A 904 27.41 7.76 -6.27
C GLY A 904 28.77 7.30 -5.72
N GLY A 905 29.59 6.61 -6.54
CA GLY A 905 30.88 6.04 -6.12
C GLY A 905 30.80 4.61 -5.55
N LEU A 906 29.61 3.99 -5.54
CA LEU A 906 29.44 2.58 -5.19
C LEU A 906 29.85 1.65 -6.35
N PRO A 907 30.29 0.41 -6.05
CA PRO A 907 30.77 -0.53 -7.04
C PRO A 907 29.68 -0.90 -8.07
N ALA A 908 30.12 -1.16 -9.29
CA ALA A 908 29.34 -1.93 -10.24
C ALA A 908 29.15 -3.35 -9.71
N GLY A 909 28.03 -3.99 -10.07
CA GLY A 909 27.83 -5.39 -9.77
C GLY A 909 28.90 -6.25 -10.41
N GLU A 910 29.06 -7.46 -9.90
CA GLU A 910 29.98 -8.43 -10.46
C GLU A 910 29.43 -8.96 -11.79
N ARG A 911 30.32 -9.33 -12.72
CA ARG A 911 29.94 -10.10 -13.91
C ARG A 911 29.73 -11.55 -13.49
N GLY A 912 28.66 -12.20 -13.95
CA GLY A 912 28.43 -13.62 -13.67
C GLY A 912 29.47 -14.52 -14.34
N GLY A 913 29.66 -15.75 -13.82
CA GLY A 913 30.55 -16.78 -14.41
C GLY A 913 30.04 -17.33 -15.76
N PRO A 914 30.76 -18.17 -16.53
CA PRO A 914 31.65 -19.23 -16.04
C PRO A 914 33.12 -19.10 -16.52
N ASP A 915 34.07 -19.21 -15.57
CA ASP A 915 35.50 -19.00 -15.80
C ASP A 915 36.16 -20.06 -16.72
N GLY A 916 36.31 -19.71 -18.00
CA GLY A 916 37.36 -20.16 -18.91
C GLY A 916 37.82 -18.95 -19.75
N PRO A 917 38.97 -18.99 -20.48
CA PRO A 917 39.38 -17.87 -21.32
C PRO A 917 38.23 -17.53 -22.28
N VAL A 918 37.58 -16.40 -22.01
CA VAL A 918 36.33 -16.00 -22.66
C VAL A 918 36.63 -15.70 -24.12
N ASN A 919 37.70 -14.94 -24.37
CA ASN A 919 38.18 -14.68 -25.71
C ASN A 919 39.69 -14.83 -25.79
N VAL A 920 40.17 -15.39 -26.90
CA VAL A 920 41.60 -15.39 -27.23
C VAL A 920 41.76 -14.75 -28.60
N THR A 921 42.61 -13.72 -28.64
CA THR A 921 42.94 -13.00 -29.87
C THR A 921 44.21 -13.56 -30.48
N ILE A 922 44.18 -13.80 -31.79
CA ILE A 922 45.38 -14.02 -32.60
C ILE A 922 45.50 -12.91 -33.65
N PRO A 923 46.73 -12.61 -34.12
CA PRO A 923 46.92 -11.69 -35.22
C PRO A 923 46.30 -12.21 -36.52
N LEU A 924 45.57 -11.34 -37.21
CA LEU A 924 45.15 -11.54 -38.59
C LEU A 924 46.14 -10.87 -39.54
N TYR A 925 46.61 -11.60 -40.54
CA TYR A 925 47.47 -11.03 -41.58
C TYR A 925 46.71 -10.96 -42.89
N LEU A 926 46.83 -9.84 -43.61
CA LEU A 926 46.24 -9.72 -44.93
C LEU A 926 47.29 -9.94 -46.02
N GLN A 927 46.94 -10.73 -47.04
CA GLN A 927 47.73 -10.94 -48.25
C GLN A 927 46.95 -10.53 -49.50
N SER A 928 47.56 -10.68 -50.68
CA SER A 928 46.92 -10.42 -51.98
C SER A 928 46.35 -9.01 -52.14
N GLY A 929 47.02 -8.00 -51.60
CA GLY A 929 46.58 -6.60 -51.68
C GLY A 929 45.48 -6.22 -50.67
N GLY A 930 45.35 -6.98 -49.58
CA GLY A 930 44.42 -6.67 -48.49
C GLY A 930 43.11 -7.47 -48.49
N ILE A 931 43.00 -8.51 -49.33
CA ILE A 931 41.72 -9.22 -49.56
C ILE A 931 41.72 -10.68 -49.11
N SER A 932 42.87 -11.23 -48.71
CA SER A 932 42.99 -12.63 -48.28
C SER A 932 43.44 -12.67 -46.81
N PRO A 933 42.57 -13.09 -45.89
CA PRO A 933 42.87 -13.15 -44.47
C PRO A 933 43.61 -14.45 -44.11
N ILE A 934 44.77 -14.30 -43.49
CA ILE A 934 45.71 -15.36 -43.16
C ILE A 934 45.92 -15.43 -41.64
N VAL A 935 45.82 -16.64 -41.09
CA VAL A 935 46.17 -16.98 -39.71
C VAL A 935 47.27 -18.04 -39.69
N TYR A 936 47.94 -18.21 -38.56
CA TYR A 936 48.94 -19.25 -38.38
C TYR A 936 48.39 -20.34 -37.47
N ILE A 937 48.56 -21.61 -37.88
CA ILE A 937 48.14 -22.77 -37.10
C ILE A 937 49.28 -23.78 -36.97
N SER A 938 49.17 -24.70 -36.02
CA SER A 938 50.08 -25.83 -35.81
C SER A 938 49.27 -27.12 -35.82
N ILE A 939 49.73 -28.12 -36.56
CA ILE A 939 49.12 -29.45 -36.60
C ILE A 939 49.97 -30.42 -35.81
N ASN A 940 49.36 -31.13 -34.87
CA ASN A 940 50.03 -32.14 -34.04
C ASN A 940 51.30 -31.61 -33.34
N GLY A 941 51.26 -30.37 -32.84
CA GLY A 941 52.39 -29.72 -32.17
C GLY A 941 53.56 -29.32 -33.08
N GLY A 942 53.34 -29.23 -34.40
CA GLY A 942 54.31 -28.75 -35.38
C GLY A 942 54.61 -27.24 -35.33
N PRO A 943 55.54 -26.73 -36.16
CA PRO A 943 55.78 -25.29 -36.27
C PRO A 943 54.54 -24.55 -36.81
N PRO A 944 54.33 -23.26 -36.45
CA PRO A 944 53.26 -22.45 -37.03
C PRO A 944 53.36 -22.35 -38.55
N VAL A 945 52.25 -22.56 -39.25
CA VAL A 945 52.15 -22.52 -40.71
C VAL A 945 50.98 -21.63 -41.17
N PRO A 946 51.13 -20.88 -42.28
CA PRO A 946 50.10 -19.96 -42.73
C PRO A 946 48.95 -20.69 -43.42
N VAL A 947 47.73 -20.42 -42.98
CA VAL A 947 46.49 -20.88 -43.61
C VAL A 947 45.55 -19.72 -43.86
N GLN A 948 44.79 -19.80 -44.95
CA GLN A 948 43.72 -18.84 -45.19
C GLN A 948 42.54 -19.15 -44.27
N ILE A 949 42.03 -18.14 -43.55
CA ILE A 949 40.78 -18.29 -42.80
C ILE A 949 39.61 -18.02 -43.75
N ASP A 950 38.73 -18.99 -43.88
CA ASP A 950 37.71 -19.02 -44.92
C ASP A 950 36.34 -19.32 -44.32
N THR A 951 35.49 -18.28 -44.20
CA THR A 951 34.12 -18.45 -43.73
C THR A 951 33.25 -19.20 -44.73
N GLY A 952 33.56 -19.18 -46.03
CA GLY A 952 32.79 -19.84 -47.09
C GLY A 952 32.91 -21.37 -47.14
N SER A 953 33.86 -21.96 -46.41
CA SER A 953 34.07 -23.41 -46.34
C SER A 953 34.09 -23.93 -44.90
N THR A 954 34.08 -25.27 -44.71
CA THR A 954 34.05 -25.91 -43.39
C THR A 954 35.09 -27.02 -43.31
N GLY A 955 35.90 -26.99 -42.26
CA GLY A 955 36.95 -27.97 -41.99
C GLY A 955 38.33 -27.51 -42.45
N LEU A 956 39.37 -28.21 -42.00
CA LEU A 956 40.76 -27.85 -42.31
C LEU A 956 41.34 -28.80 -43.36
N THR A 957 41.80 -28.24 -44.49
CA THR A 957 42.59 -28.95 -45.50
C THR A 957 44.01 -28.38 -45.53
N ILE A 958 45.01 -29.25 -45.39
CA ILE A 958 46.41 -28.84 -45.30
C ILE A 958 47.35 -29.76 -46.09
N LEU A 959 48.47 -29.20 -46.57
CA LEU A 959 49.53 -29.98 -47.21
C LEU A 959 50.15 -30.96 -46.22
N ASN A 960 50.47 -32.16 -46.69
CA ASN A 960 51.20 -33.15 -45.90
C ASN A 960 52.55 -32.62 -45.38
N SER A 961 53.21 -31.72 -46.12
CA SER A 961 54.47 -31.08 -45.72
C SER A 961 54.34 -30.10 -44.56
N ALA A 962 53.13 -29.65 -44.24
CA ALA A 962 52.85 -28.68 -43.19
C ALA A 962 52.49 -29.35 -41.85
N VAL A 963 52.42 -30.68 -41.81
CA VAL A 963 52.23 -31.45 -40.57
C VAL A 963 53.59 -31.63 -39.90
N GLY A 964 53.73 -31.22 -38.64
CA GLY A 964 55.01 -31.27 -37.92
C GLY A 964 55.53 -32.68 -37.63
N ASN A 965 54.62 -33.63 -37.40
CA ASN A 965 54.93 -35.05 -37.19
C ASN A 965 53.92 -35.96 -37.92
N PRO A 966 54.06 -36.17 -39.24
CA PRO A 966 53.12 -36.95 -40.02
C PRO A 966 53.09 -38.43 -39.63
N GLY A 967 54.16 -38.96 -39.01
CA GLY A 967 54.20 -40.33 -38.48
C GLY A 967 53.47 -40.51 -37.14
N GLY A 968 53.01 -39.42 -36.51
CA GLY A 968 52.30 -39.41 -35.23
C GLY A 968 50.82 -39.07 -35.33
N LEU A 969 50.22 -39.09 -36.52
CA LEU A 969 48.81 -38.74 -36.75
C LEU A 969 47.80 -39.86 -36.42
N GLY A 970 48.27 -41.08 -36.16
CA GLY A 970 47.42 -42.26 -35.93
C GLY A 970 46.80 -42.82 -37.23
N ASP A 971 45.74 -43.61 -37.08
CA ASP A 971 45.06 -44.26 -38.20
C ASP A 971 44.22 -43.27 -39.02
N VAL A 972 44.11 -43.54 -40.33
CA VAL A 972 43.25 -42.77 -41.24
C VAL A 972 41.79 -43.03 -40.86
N LEU A 973 41.06 -41.98 -40.49
CA LEU A 973 39.64 -42.07 -40.16
C LEU A 973 38.78 -42.15 -41.42
N LEU A 974 39.12 -41.37 -42.43
CA LEU A 974 38.37 -41.23 -43.67
C LEU A 974 39.32 -40.90 -44.83
N SER A 975 39.00 -41.35 -46.04
CA SER A 975 39.65 -40.89 -47.27
C SER A 975 38.60 -40.36 -48.23
N GLY A 976 38.90 -39.27 -48.92
CA GLY A 976 37.94 -38.60 -49.81
C GLY A 976 38.60 -37.82 -50.92
N ASN A 977 37.76 -37.21 -51.76
CA ASN A 977 38.17 -36.24 -52.78
C ASN A 977 37.34 -34.97 -52.63
N ALA A 978 37.96 -33.81 -52.79
CA ALA A 978 37.32 -32.50 -52.74
C ALA A 978 37.83 -31.58 -53.85
N SER A 979 37.18 -30.44 -54.05
CA SER A 979 37.62 -29.39 -54.95
C SER A 979 37.43 -28.05 -54.25
N TYR A 980 38.27 -27.08 -54.58
CA TYR A 980 38.19 -25.72 -54.03
C TYR A 980 38.07 -24.71 -55.17
N ALA A 981 37.45 -23.55 -54.91
CA ALA A 981 37.23 -22.53 -55.92
C ALA A 981 38.57 -22.02 -56.47
N GLY A 982 38.71 -22.01 -57.81
CA GLY A 982 39.97 -21.64 -58.49
C GLY A 982 40.86 -22.82 -58.93
N LEU A 983 40.51 -24.07 -58.62
CA LEU A 983 41.18 -25.27 -59.19
C LEU A 983 40.64 -25.68 -60.57
N GLY A 984 39.64 -24.96 -61.10
CA GLY A 984 38.94 -25.34 -62.33
C GLY A 984 38.17 -26.66 -62.15
N SER A 985 38.31 -27.59 -63.10
CA SER A 985 37.68 -28.93 -63.05
C SER A 985 38.49 -29.97 -62.27
N ASN A 986 39.58 -29.58 -61.61
CA ASN A 986 40.44 -30.51 -60.88
C ASN A 986 39.93 -30.75 -59.45
N SER A 987 40.04 -31.99 -58.97
CA SER A 987 39.84 -32.37 -57.58
C SER A 987 41.14 -32.85 -56.94
N TYR A 988 41.22 -32.79 -55.62
CA TYR A 988 42.32 -33.29 -54.82
C TYR A 988 41.83 -34.40 -53.87
N ALA A 989 42.64 -35.44 -53.72
CA ALA A 989 42.43 -36.49 -52.73
C ALA A 989 42.99 -36.07 -51.37
N TYR A 990 42.34 -36.50 -50.30
CA TYR A 990 42.77 -36.25 -48.91
C TYR A 990 42.54 -37.49 -48.03
N GLN A 991 43.28 -37.54 -46.92
CA GLN A 991 43.07 -38.47 -45.81
C GLN A 991 42.80 -37.65 -44.55
N THR A 992 41.74 -38.00 -43.82
CA THR A 992 41.35 -37.34 -42.57
C THR A 992 41.97 -38.08 -41.40
N TYR A 993 42.60 -37.33 -40.51
CA TYR A 993 43.18 -37.83 -39.26
C TYR A 993 42.53 -37.13 -38.08
N SER A 994 42.49 -37.80 -36.92
CA SER A 994 42.15 -37.15 -35.65
C SER A 994 43.42 -36.61 -35.01
N THR A 995 43.56 -35.30 -34.97
CA THR A 995 44.75 -34.67 -34.39
C THR A 995 44.42 -33.29 -33.84
N THR A 996 45.34 -32.71 -33.07
CA THR A 996 45.15 -31.39 -32.48
C THR A 996 45.53 -30.29 -33.46
N VAL A 997 44.77 -29.19 -33.42
CA VAL A 997 45.08 -27.95 -34.15
C VAL A 997 45.33 -26.86 -33.12
N GLY A 998 46.55 -26.33 -33.08
CA GLY A 998 46.91 -25.15 -32.30
C GLY A 998 46.82 -23.89 -33.15
N PHE A 999 46.39 -22.78 -32.56
CA PHE A 999 46.36 -21.47 -33.22
C PHE A 999 47.49 -20.59 -32.68
N CYS A 1000 48.14 -19.86 -33.59
CA CYS A 1000 49.48 -19.34 -33.36
C CYS A 1000 49.66 -17.92 -33.89
N ASP A 1001 50.70 -17.24 -33.40
CA ASP A 1001 51.33 -16.16 -34.15
C ASP A 1001 52.39 -16.75 -35.13
N LYS A 1002 53.15 -15.88 -35.81
CA LYS A 1002 54.18 -16.31 -36.79
C LYS A 1002 55.33 -17.12 -36.18
N VAL A 1003 55.50 -17.08 -34.86
CA VAL A 1003 56.68 -17.54 -34.14
C VAL A 1003 56.33 -18.69 -33.19
N ALA A 1004 55.19 -18.64 -32.50
CA ALA A 1004 54.77 -19.61 -31.50
C ALA A 1004 53.24 -19.73 -31.39
N CYS A 1005 52.78 -20.87 -30.88
CA CYS A 1005 51.38 -21.13 -30.60
C CYS A 1005 51.02 -20.81 -29.15
N SER A 1006 49.80 -20.32 -28.93
CA SER A 1006 49.26 -20.22 -27.58
C SER A 1006 48.93 -21.62 -27.08
N GLY A 1007 49.44 -22.01 -25.90
CA GLY A 1007 49.14 -23.31 -25.30
C GLY A 1007 47.66 -23.52 -24.96
N ASP A 1008 46.92 -22.42 -24.82
CA ASP A 1008 45.52 -22.39 -24.41
C ASP A 1008 44.54 -22.42 -25.61
N LEU A 1009 45.04 -22.31 -26.85
CA LEU A 1009 44.23 -22.29 -28.07
C LEU A 1009 44.56 -23.51 -28.95
N VAL A 1010 44.42 -24.69 -28.35
CA VAL A 1010 44.62 -25.99 -28.99
C VAL A 1010 43.33 -26.77 -28.89
N THR A 1011 42.86 -27.32 -30.01
CA THR A 1011 41.64 -28.15 -30.02
C THR A 1011 41.88 -29.49 -29.33
N ASP A 1012 40.79 -30.09 -28.84
CA ASP A 1012 40.74 -31.55 -28.71
C ASP A 1012 41.02 -32.21 -30.07
N PRO A 1013 41.48 -33.48 -30.12
CA PRO A 1013 41.69 -34.17 -31.39
C PRO A 1013 40.46 -34.08 -32.30
N THR A 1014 40.64 -33.45 -33.46
CA THR A 1014 39.59 -33.13 -34.41
C THR A 1014 39.98 -33.57 -35.81
N GLY A 1015 39.01 -33.66 -36.71
CA GLY A 1015 39.21 -34.09 -38.10
C GLY A 1015 40.03 -33.08 -38.90
N VAL A 1016 41.25 -33.45 -39.28
CA VAL A 1016 42.11 -32.65 -40.17
C VAL A 1016 42.33 -33.40 -41.48
N ASN A 1017 41.96 -32.77 -42.60
CA ASN A 1017 42.19 -33.32 -43.93
C ASN A 1017 43.62 -33.01 -44.36
N VAL A 1018 44.45 -34.05 -44.45
CA VAL A 1018 45.80 -33.96 -44.98
C VAL A 1018 45.78 -34.39 -46.44
N ILE A 1019 46.31 -33.55 -47.32
CA ILE A 1019 46.31 -33.81 -48.77
C ILE A 1019 47.09 -35.10 -49.06
N ALA A 1020 46.44 -36.00 -49.77
CA ALA A 1020 47.01 -37.29 -50.10
C ALA A 1020 48.22 -37.12 -51.05
N PRO A 1021 49.22 -38.01 -50.99
CA PRO A 1021 50.44 -37.88 -51.79
C PRO A 1021 50.20 -37.63 -53.29
N GLY A 1022 49.15 -38.24 -53.87
CA GLY A 1022 48.79 -38.09 -55.29
C GLY A 1022 48.31 -36.69 -55.71
N SER A 1023 47.89 -35.84 -54.76
CA SER A 1023 47.39 -34.49 -55.05
C SER A 1023 48.27 -33.37 -54.50
N ASN A 1024 49.39 -33.70 -53.85
CA ASN A 1024 50.28 -32.72 -53.23
C ASN A 1024 50.85 -31.71 -54.23
N ALA A 1025 51.26 -32.13 -55.44
CA ALA A 1025 51.82 -31.21 -56.43
C ALA A 1025 50.80 -30.15 -56.90
N LEU A 1026 49.58 -30.59 -57.18
CA LEU A 1026 48.46 -29.71 -57.58
C LEU A 1026 48.16 -28.68 -56.48
N MET A 1027 48.02 -29.14 -55.24
CA MET A 1027 47.66 -28.27 -54.13
C MET A 1027 48.80 -27.38 -53.67
N THR A 1028 50.07 -27.83 -53.78
CA THR A 1028 51.23 -26.97 -53.50
C THR A 1028 51.28 -25.80 -54.48
N GLN A 1029 51.03 -26.05 -55.76
CA GLN A 1029 50.94 -24.98 -56.75
C GLN A 1029 49.81 -24.00 -56.42
N TYR A 1030 48.62 -24.53 -56.09
CA TYR A 1030 47.46 -23.72 -55.76
C TYR A 1030 47.66 -22.88 -54.49
N PHE A 1031 48.28 -23.41 -53.44
CA PHE A 1031 48.49 -22.66 -52.21
C PHE A 1031 49.65 -21.66 -52.29
N ASN A 1032 50.71 -21.98 -53.05
CA ASN A 1032 51.85 -21.07 -53.23
C ASN A 1032 51.44 -19.74 -53.87
N GLN A 1033 50.42 -19.72 -54.74
CA GLN A 1033 49.95 -18.47 -55.37
C GLN A 1033 49.35 -17.48 -54.36
N TYR A 1034 48.96 -17.97 -53.18
CA TYR A 1034 48.37 -17.18 -52.09
C TYR A 1034 49.23 -17.20 -50.82
N GLY A 1035 50.47 -17.72 -50.87
CA GLY A 1035 51.39 -17.71 -49.72
C GLY A 1035 50.90 -18.52 -48.50
N ILE A 1036 50.06 -19.52 -48.72
CA ILE A 1036 49.50 -20.41 -47.69
C ILE A 1036 49.96 -21.85 -47.88
N VAL A 1037 49.66 -22.73 -46.92
CA VAL A 1037 49.87 -24.20 -47.04
C VAL A 1037 48.61 -25.00 -46.70
N GLY A 1038 47.50 -24.32 -46.48
CA GLY A 1038 46.20 -24.90 -46.18
C GLY A 1038 45.10 -23.84 -46.13
N VAL A 1039 43.86 -24.32 -46.06
CA VAL A 1039 42.66 -23.50 -45.87
C VAL A 1039 41.96 -23.99 -44.61
N LEU A 1040 41.73 -23.06 -43.69
CA LEU A 1040 40.94 -23.27 -42.49
C LEU A 1040 39.51 -22.78 -42.76
N GLY A 1041 38.64 -23.71 -43.13
CA GLY A 1041 37.22 -23.46 -43.30
C GLY A 1041 36.52 -23.35 -41.95
N ILE A 1042 35.94 -22.17 -41.66
CA ILE A 1042 35.28 -21.87 -40.38
C ILE A 1042 33.77 -21.68 -40.50
N GLY A 1043 33.17 -21.76 -41.69
CA GLY A 1043 31.72 -21.70 -41.85
C GLY A 1043 31.00 -22.81 -41.08
N PRO A 1044 29.96 -22.55 -40.27
CA PRO A 1044 29.24 -23.57 -39.52
C PRO A 1044 28.37 -24.48 -40.41
N ASN A 1045 27.90 -24.01 -41.56
CA ASN A 1045 26.95 -24.73 -42.40
C ASN A 1045 27.19 -24.51 -43.92
N ASN A 1046 28.26 -25.09 -44.47
CA ASN A 1046 28.59 -24.99 -45.90
C ASN A 1046 27.69 -25.82 -46.85
N GLY A 1047 26.65 -26.48 -46.34
CA GLY A 1047 25.73 -27.29 -47.16
C GLY A 1047 26.23 -28.70 -47.54
N TYR A 1048 27.35 -29.18 -46.98
CA TYR A 1048 27.88 -30.53 -47.23
C TYR A 1048 27.80 -31.41 -45.96
N ALA A 1049 27.36 -32.66 -46.11
CA ALA A 1049 27.22 -33.60 -45.01
C ALA A 1049 28.58 -34.19 -44.58
N GLY A 1050 28.96 -34.00 -43.30
CA GLY A 1050 30.04 -34.80 -42.66
C GLY A 1050 31.35 -34.07 -42.38
N THR A 1051 31.43 -32.75 -42.53
CA THR A 1051 32.59 -31.94 -42.13
C THR A 1051 32.24 -31.05 -40.94
N SER A 1052 32.91 -31.23 -39.80
CA SER A 1052 32.82 -30.34 -38.64
C SER A 1052 33.87 -29.22 -38.74
N THR A 1053 33.53 -28.01 -38.32
CA THR A 1053 34.52 -26.93 -38.17
C THR A 1053 35.57 -27.30 -37.12
N ILE A 1054 36.79 -26.80 -37.27
CA ILE A 1054 37.83 -26.94 -36.24
C ILE A 1054 37.46 -26.14 -34.98
N ILE A 1055 36.69 -25.05 -35.15
CA ILE A 1055 36.34 -24.14 -34.05
C ILE A 1055 35.49 -24.84 -32.98
N SER A 1056 34.59 -25.75 -33.38
CA SER A 1056 33.75 -26.49 -32.43
C SER A 1056 34.54 -27.42 -31.50
N ALA A 1057 35.79 -27.75 -31.83
CA ALA A 1057 36.68 -28.59 -31.03
C ALA A 1057 37.60 -27.79 -30.10
N LEU A 1058 37.48 -26.45 -30.09
CA LEU A 1058 38.15 -25.62 -29.08
C LEU A 1058 37.50 -25.82 -27.70
N PRO A 1059 38.27 -25.71 -26.62
CA PRO A 1059 37.75 -25.92 -25.28
C PRO A 1059 36.87 -24.76 -24.79
N GLY A 1060 35.82 -25.07 -24.05
CA GLY A 1060 35.01 -24.09 -23.32
C GLY A 1060 34.37 -23.03 -24.23
N ALA A 1061 34.34 -21.77 -23.76
CA ALA A 1061 33.71 -20.65 -24.47
C ALA A 1061 34.37 -20.33 -25.83
N LEU A 1062 35.61 -20.76 -26.07
CA LEU A 1062 36.37 -20.51 -27.29
C LEU A 1062 35.74 -21.13 -28.55
N ASN A 1063 34.83 -22.08 -28.39
CA ASN A 1063 34.10 -22.70 -29.49
C ASN A 1063 32.81 -21.98 -29.91
N GLN A 1064 32.42 -20.92 -29.20
CA GLN A 1064 31.16 -20.19 -29.45
C GLN A 1064 31.16 -19.44 -30.77
N GLY A 1065 32.32 -18.92 -31.19
CA GLY A 1065 32.41 -18.08 -32.37
C GLY A 1065 33.80 -17.56 -32.67
N VAL A 1066 33.87 -16.88 -33.81
CA VAL A 1066 35.08 -16.21 -34.29
C VAL A 1066 34.72 -14.83 -34.81
N LEU A 1067 35.25 -13.78 -34.18
CA LEU A 1067 35.26 -12.43 -34.73
C LEU A 1067 36.46 -12.30 -35.69
N ILE A 1068 36.19 -11.91 -36.93
CA ILE A 1068 37.20 -11.47 -37.88
C ILE A 1068 37.10 -9.95 -38.00
N ASP A 1069 38.15 -9.26 -37.56
CA ASP A 1069 38.27 -7.81 -37.66
C ASP A 1069 39.51 -7.46 -38.48
N GLU A 1070 39.31 -7.24 -39.78
CA GLU A 1070 40.40 -6.84 -40.68
C GLU A 1070 40.88 -5.42 -40.42
N GLN A 1071 40.05 -4.56 -39.81
CA GLN A 1071 40.38 -3.17 -39.53
C GLN A 1071 41.41 -3.07 -38.41
N THR A 1072 41.27 -3.91 -37.38
CA THR A 1072 42.23 -4.00 -36.28
C THR A 1072 43.29 -5.08 -36.50
N GLY A 1073 43.13 -5.93 -37.52
CA GLY A 1073 44.06 -7.01 -37.83
C GLY A 1073 44.02 -8.14 -36.81
N GLN A 1074 42.83 -8.50 -36.36
CA GLN A 1074 42.61 -9.46 -35.27
C GLN A 1074 41.61 -10.55 -35.64
N VAL A 1075 41.86 -11.76 -35.15
CA VAL A 1075 40.86 -12.83 -35.06
C VAL A 1075 40.65 -13.15 -33.60
N ILE A 1076 39.41 -13.09 -33.13
CA ILE A 1076 39.06 -13.31 -31.73
C ILE A 1076 38.18 -14.55 -31.65
N PHE A 1077 38.68 -15.62 -31.02
CA PHE A 1077 37.91 -16.82 -30.71
C PHE A 1077 37.13 -16.62 -29.42
N GLY A 1078 35.93 -17.19 -29.28
CA GLY A 1078 35.09 -17.05 -28.10
C GLY A 1078 33.73 -16.41 -28.36
N PRO A 1079 32.97 -16.02 -27.31
CA PRO A 1079 31.75 -15.23 -27.42
C PRO A 1079 32.01 -13.93 -28.18
N ASN A 1080 30.98 -13.34 -28.80
CA ASN A 1080 31.14 -12.07 -29.50
C ASN A 1080 31.51 -10.96 -28.50
N PRO A 1081 32.70 -10.33 -28.60
CA PRO A 1081 33.11 -9.31 -27.64
C PRO A 1081 32.49 -7.93 -27.89
N LEU A 1082 31.65 -7.79 -28.94
CA LEU A 1082 31.03 -6.55 -29.35
C LEU A 1082 29.52 -6.56 -29.05
N ASP A 1083 28.97 -5.40 -28.70
CA ASP A 1083 27.51 -5.19 -28.68
C ASP A 1083 26.96 -5.46 -30.09
N PRO A 1084 26.12 -6.50 -30.27
CA PRO A 1084 25.71 -6.90 -31.61
C PRO A 1084 24.69 -5.90 -32.19
N GLU A 1085 25.03 -5.24 -33.29
CA GLU A 1085 24.11 -4.30 -33.96
C GLU A 1085 23.08 -5.00 -34.86
N THR A 1086 23.43 -6.09 -35.54
CA THR A 1086 22.50 -6.86 -36.40
C THR A 1086 22.98 -8.30 -36.58
N SER A 1087 22.16 -9.26 -36.17
CA SER A 1087 22.39 -10.71 -36.37
C SER A 1087 21.53 -11.21 -37.54
N VAL A 1088 22.15 -11.94 -38.48
CA VAL A 1088 21.44 -12.66 -39.55
C VAL A 1088 21.60 -14.17 -39.35
N SER A 1089 20.47 -14.88 -39.45
CA SER A 1089 20.43 -16.34 -39.29
C SER A 1089 21.17 -17.03 -40.44
N GLY A 1090 22.07 -17.94 -40.12
CA GLY A 1090 22.88 -18.71 -41.07
C GLY A 1090 24.35 -18.27 -41.16
N SER A 1091 25.23 -19.21 -41.49
CA SER A 1091 26.61 -18.94 -41.95
C SER A 1091 27.22 -20.20 -42.61
N PRO A 1092 27.95 -20.11 -43.74
CA PRO A 1092 28.22 -18.88 -44.49
C PRO A 1092 27.04 -18.37 -45.31
N TYR A 1093 26.07 -19.23 -45.61
CA TYR A 1093 24.91 -18.86 -46.40
C TYR A 1093 23.85 -18.18 -45.53
N VAL A 1094 23.55 -16.94 -45.86
CA VAL A 1094 22.52 -16.11 -45.22
C VAL A 1094 21.49 -15.71 -46.25
N ASP A 1095 20.21 -15.73 -45.85
CA ASP A 1095 19.15 -15.18 -46.68
C ASP A 1095 19.21 -13.66 -46.63
N THR A 1096 19.41 -13.04 -47.78
CA THR A 1096 19.60 -11.59 -47.92
C THR A 1096 18.70 -11.02 -49.01
N MET A 1097 18.55 -9.71 -48.99
CA MET A 1097 17.97 -8.95 -50.08
C MET A 1097 19.05 -8.07 -50.72
N ILE A 1098 19.31 -8.22 -52.02
CA ILE A 1098 20.35 -7.45 -52.72
C ILE A 1098 19.72 -6.40 -53.65
N SER A 1099 20.18 -5.16 -53.55
CA SER A 1099 19.85 -4.05 -54.43
C SER A 1099 21.04 -3.66 -55.30
N ILE A 1100 20.81 -3.50 -56.60
CA ILE A 1100 21.80 -3.00 -57.57
C ILE A 1100 21.39 -1.59 -57.99
N ASN A 1101 22.29 -0.62 -57.85
CA ASN A 1101 22.09 0.78 -58.22
C ASN A 1101 20.78 1.40 -57.65
N GLY A 1102 20.34 0.97 -56.47
CA GLY A 1102 19.14 1.47 -55.80
C GLY A 1102 17.82 0.87 -56.30
N ALA A 1103 17.85 -0.17 -57.14
CA ALA A 1103 16.65 -0.94 -57.52
C ALA A 1103 16.02 -1.64 -56.28
N PRO A 1104 14.71 -2.00 -56.31
CA PRO A 1104 14.08 -2.76 -55.24
C PRO A 1104 14.90 -4.01 -54.87
N PRO A 1105 15.20 -4.25 -53.57
CA PRO A 1105 15.97 -5.41 -53.15
C PRO A 1105 15.32 -6.72 -53.59
N VAL A 1106 16.12 -7.68 -54.06
CA VAL A 1106 15.68 -9.01 -54.52
C VAL A 1106 16.25 -10.08 -53.60
N ALA A 1107 15.43 -11.07 -53.24
CA ALA A 1107 15.83 -12.18 -52.38
C ALA A 1107 16.92 -13.03 -53.04
N VAL A 1108 18.05 -13.15 -52.36
CA VAL A 1108 19.22 -13.91 -52.79
C VAL A 1108 19.89 -14.51 -51.57
N THR A 1109 20.22 -15.79 -51.63
CA THR A 1109 21.10 -16.40 -50.63
C THR A 1109 22.53 -15.93 -50.90
N THR A 1110 23.17 -15.32 -49.90
CA THR A 1110 24.54 -14.82 -50.02
C THR A 1110 25.46 -15.62 -49.12
N SER A 1111 26.57 -16.11 -49.67
CA SER A 1111 27.71 -16.63 -48.90
C SER A 1111 28.54 -15.45 -48.40
N ILE A 1112 28.57 -15.22 -47.08
CA ILE A 1112 29.48 -14.27 -46.46
C ILE A 1112 30.84 -14.97 -46.31
N ASP A 1113 31.75 -14.67 -47.24
CA ASP A 1113 32.91 -15.49 -47.54
C ASP A 1113 34.21 -14.68 -47.54
N SER A 1114 34.98 -14.81 -46.45
CA SER A 1114 36.29 -14.17 -46.27
C SER A 1114 37.36 -14.75 -47.22
N GLY A 1115 37.17 -15.97 -47.71
CA GLY A 1115 38.04 -16.62 -48.69
C GLY A 1115 37.67 -16.28 -50.15
N GLY A 1116 36.48 -15.73 -50.38
CA GLY A 1116 35.84 -15.53 -51.69
C GLY A 1116 36.44 -14.44 -52.59
N MET A 1117 37.60 -13.88 -52.24
CA MET A 1117 38.28 -12.80 -52.97
C MET A 1117 37.33 -11.63 -53.28
N TYR A 1118 37.13 -11.24 -54.55
CA TYR A 1118 36.25 -10.13 -54.94
C TYR A 1118 34.75 -10.49 -54.95
N GLY A 1119 34.39 -11.73 -54.62
CA GLY A 1119 33.01 -12.20 -54.58
C GLY A 1119 32.41 -12.52 -55.95
N SER A 1120 31.14 -12.88 -55.94
CA SER A 1120 30.37 -13.18 -57.15
C SER A 1120 28.91 -12.80 -57.01
N ILE A 1121 28.27 -12.45 -58.13
CA ILE A 1121 26.85 -12.14 -58.20
C ILE A 1121 26.14 -13.12 -59.14
N PRO A 1122 24.97 -13.68 -58.77
CA PRO A 1122 24.21 -14.55 -59.64
C PRO A 1122 23.70 -13.76 -60.85
N GLN A 1123 23.75 -14.39 -62.03
CA GLN A 1123 23.32 -13.76 -63.29
C GLN A 1123 21.88 -13.24 -63.23
N SER A 1124 21.02 -13.80 -62.37
CA SER A 1124 19.64 -13.33 -62.15
C SER A 1124 19.54 -11.88 -61.70
N LEU A 1125 20.55 -11.33 -61.01
CA LEU A 1125 20.59 -9.93 -60.58
C LEU A 1125 21.16 -8.99 -61.64
N MET A 1126 21.89 -9.53 -62.62
CA MET A 1126 22.49 -8.78 -63.74
C MET A 1126 22.34 -9.56 -65.06
N PRO A 1127 21.11 -9.78 -65.55
CA PRO A 1127 20.86 -10.59 -66.74
C PRO A 1127 21.52 -10.03 -68.01
N GLN A 1128 21.89 -8.74 -68.00
CA GLN A 1128 22.61 -8.07 -69.07
C GLN A 1128 24.09 -8.46 -69.19
N LEU A 1129 24.65 -9.16 -68.20
CA LEU A 1129 26.04 -9.62 -68.19
C LEU A 1129 26.11 -11.13 -68.38
N GLY A 1130 27.12 -11.60 -69.14
CA GLY A 1130 27.38 -13.02 -69.31
C GLY A 1130 28.08 -13.64 -68.10
N VAL A 1131 27.84 -14.91 -67.81
CA VAL A 1131 28.57 -15.67 -66.79
C VAL A 1131 30.09 -15.59 -67.05
N GLY A 1132 30.86 -15.34 -66.00
CA GLY A 1132 32.31 -15.09 -66.05
C GLY A 1132 32.69 -13.62 -66.29
N SER A 1133 31.72 -12.74 -66.60
CA SER A 1133 32.00 -11.30 -66.75
C SER A 1133 32.21 -10.66 -65.38
N GLN A 1134 33.07 -9.66 -65.31
CA GLN A 1134 33.23 -8.86 -64.11
C GLN A 1134 32.14 -7.79 -64.04
N VAL A 1135 31.62 -7.52 -62.85
CA VAL A 1135 30.65 -6.44 -62.64
C VAL A 1135 31.33 -5.09 -62.95
N PRO A 1136 30.72 -4.22 -63.79
CA PRO A 1136 31.31 -2.95 -64.19
C PRO A 1136 31.63 -2.05 -62.99
N ALA A 1137 32.77 -1.35 -63.04
CA ALA A 1137 33.14 -0.34 -62.06
C ALA A 1137 32.08 0.78 -61.95
N GLY A 1138 31.86 1.31 -60.75
CA GLY A 1138 30.83 2.31 -60.47
C GLY A 1138 29.45 1.74 -60.14
N THR A 1139 29.30 0.40 -60.11
CA THR A 1139 28.03 -0.24 -59.74
C THR A 1139 27.88 -0.26 -58.23
N VAL A 1140 26.77 0.28 -57.71
CA VAL A 1140 26.45 0.23 -56.28
C VAL A 1140 25.74 -1.07 -55.96
N ILE A 1141 26.29 -1.85 -55.03
CA ILE A 1141 25.72 -3.09 -54.53
C ILE A 1141 25.41 -2.89 -53.05
N SER A 1142 24.13 -3.00 -52.67
CA SER A 1142 23.68 -2.90 -51.28
C SER A 1142 23.01 -4.19 -50.86
N VAL A 1143 23.45 -4.75 -49.73
CA VAL A 1143 22.95 -6.03 -49.20
C VAL A 1143 22.22 -5.77 -47.88
N TYR A 1144 21.01 -6.29 -47.76
CA TYR A 1144 20.13 -6.15 -46.61
C TYR A 1144 19.84 -7.53 -45.98
N ASN A 1145 19.30 -7.54 -44.76
CA ASN A 1145 18.74 -8.73 -44.13
C ASN A 1145 17.54 -9.30 -44.93
N SER A 1146 17.05 -10.48 -44.53
CA SER A 1146 16.03 -11.25 -45.28
C SER A 1146 14.67 -10.55 -45.43
N ASP A 1147 14.31 -9.63 -44.53
CA ASP A 1147 13.07 -8.84 -44.62
C ASP A 1147 13.28 -7.47 -45.31
N GLY A 1148 14.51 -7.13 -45.67
CA GLY A 1148 14.88 -5.89 -46.35
C GLY A 1148 14.84 -4.63 -45.47
N SER A 1149 14.63 -4.74 -44.16
CA SER A 1149 14.49 -3.60 -43.24
C SER A 1149 15.83 -3.02 -42.76
N VAL A 1150 16.90 -3.82 -42.76
CA VAL A 1150 18.22 -3.44 -42.23
C VAL A 1150 19.29 -3.63 -43.31
N LEU A 1151 19.99 -2.54 -43.66
CA LEU A 1151 21.19 -2.61 -44.50
C LEU A 1151 22.26 -3.39 -43.73
N LEU A 1152 23.01 -4.28 -44.38
CA LEU A 1152 24.16 -4.99 -43.81
C LEU A 1152 25.47 -4.32 -44.26
N TYR A 1153 25.69 -4.19 -45.56
CA TYR A 1153 26.82 -3.45 -46.14
C TYR A 1153 26.46 -2.93 -47.54
N SER A 1154 27.18 -1.90 -47.98
CA SER A 1154 27.03 -1.33 -49.32
C SER A 1154 28.39 -0.90 -49.85
N TYR A 1155 28.59 -1.07 -51.16
CA TYR A 1155 29.82 -0.67 -51.82
C TYR A 1155 29.64 -0.32 -53.29
N THR A 1156 30.58 0.46 -53.80
CA THR A 1156 30.68 0.75 -55.23
C THR A 1156 31.81 -0.08 -55.82
N THR A 1157 31.52 -0.88 -56.84
CA THR A 1157 32.51 -1.71 -57.51
C THR A 1157 33.61 -0.86 -58.13
N THR A 1158 34.84 -1.39 -58.15
CA THR A 1158 35.98 -0.77 -58.84
C THR A 1158 36.35 -1.62 -60.06
N ASN A 1159 37.48 -1.31 -60.70
CA ASN A 1159 38.03 -2.14 -61.77
C ASN A 1159 38.40 -3.57 -61.31
N ASN A 1160 38.39 -3.82 -59.99
CA ASN A 1160 38.43 -5.14 -59.36
C ASN A 1160 37.13 -5.31 -58.55
N GLY A 1161 36.27 -6.26 -58.94
CA GLY A 1161 34.91 -6.43 -58.42
C GLY A 1161 34.35 -7.82 -58.70
N PRO A 1162 33.15 -8.15 -58.19
CA PRO A 1162 32.61 -9.50 -58.25
C PRO A 1162 32.42 -10.00 -59.68
N TYR A 1163 32.53 -11.31 -59.89
CA TYR A 1163 32.22 -11.95 -61.17
C TYR A 1163 30.76 -12.43 -61.23
N VAL A 1164 30.19 -12.44 -62.43
CA VAL A 1164 28.84 -12.96 -62.67
C VAL A 1164 28.89 -14.49 -62.75
N THR A 1165 28.06 -15.19 -61.99
CA THR A 1165 28.01 -16.66 -61.95
C THR A 1165 26.67 -17.22 -62.39
N SER A 1166 26.67 -18.46 -62.90
CA SER A 1166 25.43 -19.19 -63.25
C SER A 1166 24.71 -19.79 -62.04
N GLY A 1167 25.34 -19.80 -60.86
CA GLY A 1167 24.74 -20.28 -59.62
C GLY A 1167 23.68 -19.30 -59.05
N GLY A 1168 22.80 -19.80 -58.19
CA GLY A 1168 21.73 -19.01 -57.58
C GLY A 1168 22.13 -18.18 -56.35
N ALA A 1169 23.33 -18.40 -55.80
CA ALA A 1169 23.82 -17.69 -54.62
C ALA A 1169 24.82 -16.59 -54.99
N ALA A 1170 24.81 -15.48 -54.25
CA ALA A 1170 25.88 -14.49 -54.27
C ALA A 1170 27.02 -14.89 -53.33
N ASN A 1171 28.21 -14.37 -53.56
CA ASN A 1171 29.36 -14.48 -52.67
C ASN A 1171 29.84 -13.07 -52.37
N SER A 1172 29.94 -12.71 -51.09
CA SER A 1172 30.29 -11.35 -50.67
C SER A 1172 31.72 -10.97 -51.03
N GLY A 1173 32.62 -11.95 -51.09
CA GLY A 1173 34.06 -11.74 -51.03
C GLY A 1173 34.49 -11.05 -49.74
N TYR A 1174 35.69 -10.45 -49.80
CA TYR A 1174 36.37 -9.78 -48.67
C TYR A 1174 35.65 -8.53 -48.15
N TYR A 1175 34.83 -7.87 -48.99
CA TYR A 1175 34.38 -6.51 -48.70
C TYR A 1175 33.70 -6.32 -47.33
N PRO A 1176 32.71 -7.12 -46.90
CA PRO A 1176 32.08 -6.93 -45.58
C PRO A 1176 33.07 -6.99 -44.42
N PHE A 1177 34.12 -7.84 -44.52
CA PHE A 1177 35.16 -7.98 -43.50
C PHE A 1177 36.13 -6.79 -43.47
N SER A 1178 36.35 -6.16 -44.63
CA SER A 1178 37.25 -4.99 -44.73
C SER A 1178 36.69 -3.71 -44.12
N VAL A 1179 35.36 -3.61 -44.00
CA VAL A 1179 34.69 -2.39 -43.52
C VAL A 1179 33.98 -2.57 -42.17
N ASN A 1180 33.76 -3.80 -41.73
CA ASN A 1180 33.09 -4.11 -40.47
C ASN A 1180 33.76 -5.33 -39.81
N PRO A 1181 33.84 -5.38 -38.47
CA PRO A 1181 34.04 -6.62 -37.75
C PRO A 1181 32.88 -7.60 -38.04
N VAL A 1182 33.21 -8.83 -38.43
CA VAL A 1182 32.22 -9.88 -38.74
C VAL A 1182 32.42 -11.05 -37.78
N TYR A 1183 31.41 -11.32 -36.96
CA TYR A 1183 31.40 -12.44 -36.03
C TYR A 1183 30.62 -13.60 -36.61
N ILE A 1184 31.24 -14.77 -36.58
CA ILE A 1184 30.62 -16.05 -36.93
C ILE A 1184 30.22 -16.72 -35.62
N ASP A 1185 28.91 -16.72 -35.33
CA ASP A 1185 28.33 -17.40 -34.17
C ASP A 1185 28.03 -18.86 -34.53
N TYR A 1186 28.52 -19.82 -33.75
CA TYR A 1186 28.19 -21.24 -33.92
C TYR A 1186 26.90 -21.64 -33.20
N ARG A 1187 26.22 -20.69 -32.53
CA ARG A 1187 24.94 -20.87 -31.85
C ARG A 1187 23.79 -20.28 -32.70
N PRO A 1188 22.63 -20.95 -32.79
CA PRO A 1188 22.34 -22.32 -32.35
C PRO A 1188 23.04 -23.37 -33.24
N SER A 1189 23.35 -24.53 -32.64
CA SER A 1189 24.14 -25.59 -33.28
C SER A 1189 23.56 -26.04 -34.63
N GLY A 1190 24.39 -26.06 -35.68
CA GLY A 1190 24.04 -26.61 -37.00
C GLY A 1190 23.59 -25.60 -38.07
N TYR A 1191 23.20 -24.37 -37.69
CA TYR A 1191 22.89 -23.28 -38.64
C TYR A 1191 23.90 -22.12 -38.55
N GLY A 1192 24.36 -21.79 -37.34
CA GLY A 1192 25.18 -20.61 -37.04
C GLY A 1192 24.47 -19.29 -37.35
N ALA A 1193 25.05 -18.18 -36.93
CA ALA A 1193 24.62 -16.83 -37.30
C ALA A 1193 25.82 -16.00 -37.72
N THR A 1194 25.59 -15.04 -38.61
CA THR A 1194 26.59 -14.03 -38.96
C THR A 1194 26.15 -12.72 -38.33
N ILE A 1195 27.01 -12.11 -37.52
CA ILE A 1195 26.77 -10.80 -36.91
C ILE A 1195 27.74 -9.82 -37.54
N ILE A 1196 27.21 -8.73 -38.07
CA ILE A 1196 28.02 -7.64 -38.66
C ILE A 1196 27.82 -6.44 -37.74
N SER A 1197 28.88 -6.05 -37.03
CA SER A 1197 28.89 -4.88 -36.13
C SER A 1197 29.39 -3.65 -36.87
N ARG A 1198 28.82 -2.47 -36.64
CA ARG A 1198 29.25 -1.22 -37.27
C ARG A 1198 29.85 -0.22 -36.30
#